data_AF-A0A9E1J771-F1
#
_entry.id   AF-A0A9E1J771-F1
#
_cell.length_a   1.000
_cell.length_b   1.000
_cell.length_c   1.000
_cell.angle_alpha   90.00
_cell.angle_beta   90.00
_cell.angle_gamma   90.00
#
_symmetry.space_group_name_H-M   'P 1'
#
loop_
_entity.id
_entity.type
_entity.pdbx_description
1 polymer ?
#
loop_
_entity_poly.entity_id
_entity_poly.type
_entity_poly.pdbx_seq_one_letter_code
_entity_poly.pdbx_strand_id
1 'polypeptide(L)'
;MQFHFRNKDGQADGLIIDIWRLWSERTGIAVDFKAASWAETLAMVGDGTADAHAGLFFNDERDKYLEYGTSLTETDTHFFVHKDLPGIVGVEDLAAYKVGVLSGDFVEGFLRKKLPPENIVGFESYEAIMAALRQGKLQVFAADTSTGIFHLQKSGLGYVFETSAKPLYSQEWFVAAAKGNTELIKTINDGMALVSISDRREIERRWASISNPVVFEAERAKEQLNLTAPERQWLAAHPVIRVHNERNWPPFNFFDDGRPQGFSIDYMNLLAANIGVKIDYVTGPTWNEFLGLMKGGELDVMLNIVKTPERQKYLLFTKPYAYNPNTILSRRDAPYDDLGQLAGKTVALPKGFFYEEILTRDFPEIKLLLVDNVPESMKLVAFGKADAALGELAVFNYILGREMMTDLVLSGEVKLGGSNYTQLNIAARKDLPLLVSILGKAMDAVPPEKLMDLRNRWINVATTAAPKAVRLQLTDAEKTWLAAHKTIRLGVDPNYPPFEFTSEDGAYSGMASDYVRLIGARLGITLEVVPGLSWSQAIEGVQGGRVDLLPAVTKTPERDKYMNFSREHLIFPNVILMRDNHALIAGLPDMKGRTVALVKGYASTEHLKLKYPAVRRHIVGTPLLALKAVADGKADATVLNLGVATYLIKKHDLTNLVVAAPAGLE
;
A
#
# COMPACT_ATOMS: atom_id res chain seq x y z
N MET A 1 20.44 1.05 -9.32
CA MET A 1 21.28 1.08 -8.10
C MET A 1 20.77 2.16 -7.19
N GLN A 2 20.53 1.83 -5.92
CA GLN A 2 20.01 2.76 -4.92
C GLN A 2 21.07 3.22 -3.92
N PHE A 3 22.16 2.46 -3.76
CA PHE A 3 23.19 2.71 -2.75
C PHE A 3 24.24 3.73 -3.18
N HIS A 4 24.85 3.57 -4.35
CA HIS A 4 25.76 4.54 -4.95
C HIS A 4 25.78 4.39 -6.47
N PHE A 5 25.63 5.48 -7.22
CA PHE A 5 25.63 5.52 -8.68
C PHE A 5 25.94 6.94 -9.19
N ARG A 6 26.08 7.11 -10.52
CA ARG A 6 26.13 8.43 -11.16
C ARG A 6 24.74 8.85 -11.62
N ASN A 7 24.26 10.00 -11.18
CA ASN A 7 23.00 10.56 -11.65
C ASN A 7 23.11 11.09 -13.09
N LYS A 8 22.02 11.64 -13.64
CA LYS A 8 21.96 12.13 -15.03
C LYS A 8 22.94 13.26 -15.34
N ASP A 9 23.39 13.97 -14.30
CA ASP A 9 24.34 15.08 -14.39
C ASP A 9 25.79 14.63 -14.14
N GLY A 10 26.02 13.31 -14.03
CA GLY A 10 27.33 12.70 -13.83
C GLY A 10 27.87 12.76 -12.40
N GLN A 11 27.08 13.26 -11.45
CA GLN A 11 27.45 13.40 -10.04
C GLN A 11 27.18 12.11 -9.25
N ALA A 12 27.95 11.87 -8.19
CA ALA A 12 27.70 10.75 -7.27
C ALA A 12 26.36 10.95 -6.56
N ASP A 13 25.55 9.89 -6.50
CA ASP A 13 24.23 9.91 -5.87
C ASP A 13 23.87 8.53 -5.30
N GLY A 14 22.92 8.47 -4.38
CA GLY A 14 22.50 7.23 -3.71
C GLY A 14 22.50 7.31 -2.19
N LEU A 15 21.93 6.29 -1.56
CA LEU A 15 21.77 6.18 -0.10
C LEU A 15 23.10 6.36 0.65
N ILE A 16 24.15 5.68 0.22
CA ILE A 16 25.48 5.77 0.84
C ILE A 16 26.07 7.17 0.63
N ILE A 17 25.85 7.76 -0.54
CA ILE A 17 26.33 9.11 -0.85
C ILE A 17 25.65 10.15 0.03
N ASP A 18 24.36 10.01 0.29
CA ASP A 18 23.62 10.89 1.20
C ASP A 18 24.05 10.74 2.66
N ILE A 19 24.41 9.54 3.10
CA ILE A 19 25.03 9.34 4.43
C ILE A 19 26.35 10.12 4.52
N TRP A 20 27.18 10.07 3.48
CA TRP A 20 28.44 10.83 3.43
C TRP A 20 28.27 12.34 3.34
N ARG A 21 27.26 12.83 2.60
CA ARG A 21 26.91 14.26 2.56
C ARG A 21 26.50 14.77 3.93
N LEU A 22 25.69 14.00 4.64
CA LEU A 22 25.28 14.34 6.00
C LEU A 22 26.45 14.24 6.99
N TRP A 23 27.31 13.23 6.86
CA TRP A 23 28.55 13.14 7.63
C TRP A 23 29.42 14.39 7.43
N SER A 24 29.55 14.86 6.18
CA SER A 24 30.27 16.09 5.83
C SER A 24 29.65 17.33 6.49
N GLU A 25 28.32 17.45 6.46
CA GLU A 25 27.58 18.53 7.13
C GLU A 25 27.78 18.53 8.65
N ARG A 26 27.75 17.36 9.29
CA ARG A 26 27.86 17.21 10.76
C ARG A 26 29.27 17.45 11.28
N THR A 27 30.28 17.11 10.50
CA THR A 27 31.70 17.20 10.88
C THR A 27 32.35 18.49 10.41
N GLY A 28 31.81 19.14 9.38
CA GLY A 28 32.44 20.26 8.68
C GLY A 28 33.60 19.84 7.77
N ILE A 29 33.86 18.53 7.60
CA ILE A 29 34.92 18.01 6.73
C ILE A 29 34.32 17.79 5.34
N ALA A 30 34.88 18.45 4.32
CA ALA A 30 34.41 18.31 2.94
C ALA A 30 34.72 16.91 2.38
N VAL A 31 33.74 16.29 1.71
CA VAL A 31 33.90 14.99 1.03
C VAL A 31 33.91 15.19 -0.47
N ASP A 32 34.98 14.72 -1.14
CA ASP A 32 35.09 14.68 -2.61
C ASP A 32 34.78 13.27 -3.13
N PHE A 33 33.71 13.13 -3.91
CA PHE A 33 33.27 11.84 -4.41
C PHE A 33 33.92 11.51 -5.77
N LYS A 34 34.80 10.52 -5.78
CA LYS A 34 35.40 9.98 -7.02
C LYS A 34 34.70 8.70 -7.44
N ALA A 35 33.96 8.75 -8.54
CA ALA A 35 33.26 7.60 -9.09
C ALA A 35 34.08 6.92 -10.20
N ALA A 36 34.32 5.62 -10.11
CA ALA A 36 35.00 4.81 -11.10
C ALA A 36 34.34 3.42 -11.18
N SER A 37 34.83 2.52 -12.04
CA SER A 37 34.41 1.11 -11.97
C SER A 37 34.86 0.49 -10.64
N TRP A 38 34.21 -0.59 -10.22
CA TRP A 38 34.50 -1.23 -8.93
C TRP A 38 35.99 -1.62 -8.75
N ALA A 39 36.61 -2.14 -9.81
CA ALA A 39 38.04 -2.50 -9.76
C ALA A 39 38.92 -1.26 -9.60
N GLU A 40 38.58 -0.16 -10.28
CA GLU A 40 39.30 1.10 -10.18
C GLU A 40 39.10 1.75 -8.81
N THR A 41 37.91 1.72 -8.21
CA THR A 41 37.68 2.32 -6.88
C THR A 41 38.52 1.66 -5.79
N LEU A 42 38.75 0.35 -5.86
CA LEU A 42 39.66 -0.34 -4.94
C LEU A 42 41.12 0.01 -5.20
N ALA A 43 41.54 0.13 -6.46
CA ALA A 43 42.90 0.54 -6.81
C ALA A 43 43.21 1.96 -6.32
N MET A 44 42.25 2.88 -6.45
CA MET A 44 42.37 4.27 -5.99
C MET A 44 42.58 4.39 -4.47
N VAL A 45 41.98 3.50 -3.69
CA VAL A 45 42.25 3.45 -2.23
C VAL A 45 43.64 2.88 -1.95
N GLY A 46 44.05 1.87 -2.71
CA GLY A 46 45.36 1.25 -2.56
C GLY A 46 46.54 2.15 -2.96
N ASP A 47 46.38 2.99 -3.98
CA ASP A 47 47.42 3.91 -4.48
C ASP A 47 47.37 5.31 -3.84
N GLY A 48 46.37 5.58 -3.00
CA GLY A 48 46.20 6.86 -2.31
C GLY A 48 45.53 7.95 -3.15
N THR A 49 45.03 7.64 -4.35
CA THR A 49 44.23 8.57 -5.15
C THR A 49 42.86 8.84 -4.51
N ALA A 50 42.36 7.94 -3.66
CA ALA A 50 41.19 8.13 -2.80
C ALA A 50 41.52 7.73 -1.36
N ASP A 51 41.03 8.50 -0.39
CA ASP A 51 41.36 8.29 1.03
C ASP A 51 40.60 7.10 1.65
N ALA A 52 39.37 6.84 1.16
CA ALA A 52 38.53 5.74 1.61
C ALA A 52 37.53 5.31 0.53
N HIS A 53 37.09 4.05 0.61
CA HIS A 53 35.98 3.53 -0.17
C HIS A 53 34.66 3.87 0.51
N ALA A 54 33.73 4.48 -0.22
CA ALA A 54 32.49 5.03 0.34
C ALA A 54 31.51 3.97 0.88
N GLY A 55 31.58 2.73 0.39
CA GLY A 55 30.81 1.62 0.90
C GLY A 55 31.21 0.31 0.24
N LEU A 56 31.50 -0.73 1.02
CA LEU A 56 31.75 -2.10 0.53
C LEU A 56 31.44 -3.14 1.60
N PHE A 57 31.17 -4.38 1.18
CA PHE A 57 31.11 -5.51 2.12
C PHE A 57 32.48 -5.88 2.66
N PHE A 58 32.49 -6.35 3.89
CA PHE A 58 33.63 -7.01 4.49
C PHE A 58 33.95 -8.32 3.76
N ASN A 59 35.24 -8.58 3.51
CA ASN A 59 35.70 -9.93 3.20
C ASN A 59 37.17 -10.14 3.61
N ASP A 60 37.53 -11.40 3.85
CA ASP A 60 38.85 -11.78 4.37
C ASP A 60 40.03 -11.45 3.43
N GLU A 61 39.81 -11.44 2.12
CA GLU A 61 40.86 -11.11 1.15
C GLU A 61 41.19 -9.61 1.16
N ARG A 62 40.17 -8.77 1.30
CA ARG A 62 40.30 -7.31 1.35
C ARG A 62 40.79 -6.82 2.70
N ASP A 63 40.45 -7.50 3.79
CA ASP A 63 40.96 -7.15 5.13
C ASP A 63 42.50 -7.22 5.23
N LYS A 64 43.16 -7.96 4.32
CA LYS A 64 44.63 -7.97 4.22
C LYS A 64 45.22 -6.61 3.85
N TYR A 65 44.49 -5.78 3.11
CA TYR A 65 44.99 -4.50 2.57
C TYR A 65 44.05 -3.31 2.82
N LEU A 66 42.86 -3.53 3.38
CA LEU A 66 41.93 -2.50 3.82
C LEU A 66 41.73 -2.53 5.34
N GLU A 67 41.48 -1.36 5.91
CA GLU A 67 41.07 -1.16 7.28
C GLU A 67 39.62 -0.70 7.30
N TYR A 68 38.74 -1.49 7.91
CA TYR A 68 37.30 -1.27 7.93
C TYR A 68 36.89 -0.39 9.11
N GLY A 69 35.95 0.52 8.86
CA GLY A 69 35.36 1.39 9.89
C GLY A 69 33.96 0.94 10.32
N THR A 70 33.15 1.89 10.75
CA THR A 70 31.77 1.67 11.20
C THR A 70 30.88 1.17 10.05
N SER A 71 29.96 0.25 10.40
CA SER A 71 28.86 -0.16 9.53
C SER A 71 27.93 1.02 9.20
N LEU A 72 27.63 1.17 7.92
CA LEU A 72 26.82 2.25 7.37
C LEU A 72 25.34 1.86 7.36
N THR A 73 25.03 0.67 6.82
CA THR A 73 23.68 0.10 6.71
C THR A 73 23.78 -1.40 6.39
N GLU A 74 22.77 -2.19 6.79
CA GLU A 74 22.65 -3.61 6.44
C GLU A 74 21.84 -3.77 5.16
N THR A 75 22.17 -4.77 4.34
CA THR A 75 21.38 -5.11 3.16
C THR A 75 21.20 -6.60 3.00
N ASP A 76 19.98 -6.96 2.60
CA ASP A 76 19.66 -8.32 2.17
C ASP A 76 19.97 -8.50 0.68
N THR A 77 20.56 -9.65 0.35
CA THR A 77 20.65 -10.13 -1.03
C THR A 77 19.67 -11.28 -1.22
N HIS A 78 18.83 -11.19 -2.25
CA HIS A 78 17.87 -12.24 -2.61
C HIS A 78 18.12 -12.77 -4.02
N PHE A 79 17.54 -13.92 -4.32
CA PHE A 79 17.35 -14.34 -5.70
C PHE A 79 15.91 -14.04 -6.12
N PHE A 80 15.74 -13.80 -7.41
CA PHE A 80 14.48 -13.41 -8.04
C PHE A 80 14.14 -14.44 -9.09
N VAL A 81 12.93 -14.99 -9.00
CA VAL A 81 12.46 -16.11 -9.82
C VAL A 81 11.29 -15.69 -10.67
N HIS A 82 11.23 -16.16 -11.91
CA HIS A 82 10.05 -15.98 -12.75
C HIS A 82 8.85 -16.71 -12.12
N LYS A 83 7.66 -16.08 -12.08
CA LYS A 83 6.46 -16.62 -11.40
C LYS A 83 6.00 -17.99 -11.89
N ASP A 84 6.25 -18.29 -13.16
CA ASP A 84 5.91 -19.58 -13.77
C ASP A 84 6.85 -20.73 -13.33
N LEU A 85 7.87 -20.46 -12.51
CA LEU A 85 8.74 -21.48 -11.93
C LEU A 85 8.21 -21.93 -10.55
N PRO A 86 7.64 -23.14 -10.44
CA PRO A 86 7.13 -23.63 -9.15
C PRO A 86 8.27 -24.07 -8.22
N GLY A 87 8.11 -23.80 -6.92
CA GLY A 87 8.78 -24.55 -5.86
C GLY A 87 10.24 -24.21 -5.56
N ILE A 88 10.73 -23.03 -5.95
CA ILE A 88 12.09 -22.57 -5.57
C ILE A 88 12.01 -21.86 -4.20
N VAL A 89 12.53 -22.49 -3.15
CA VAL A 89 12.43 -22.00 -1.76
C VAL A 89 13.80 -21.68 -1.17
N GLY A 90 14.84 -22.41 -1.58
CA GLY A 90 16.21 -22.27 -1.08
C GLY A 90 17.23 -22.05 -2.18
N VAL A 91 18.46 -21.72 -1.78
CA VAL A 91 19.58 -21.55 -2.73
C VAL A 91 19.91 -22.86 -3.45
N GLU A 92 19.70 -24.00 -2.80
CA GLU A 92 19.98 -25.34 -3.34
C GLU A 92 19.10 -25.65 -4.56
N ASP A 93 17.87 -25.14 -4.60
CA ASP A 93 16.92 -25.32 -5.70
C ASP A 93 17.39 -24.63 -6.99
N LEU A 94 18.31 -23.66 -6.87
CA LEU A 94 18.88 -22.93 -8.01
C LEU A 94 19.83 -23.79 -8.85
N ALA A 95 20.25 -24.95 -8.35
CA ALA A 95 21.11 -25.88 -9.10
C ALA A 95 20.44 -26.44 -10.38
N ALA A 96 19.12 -26.30 -10.53
CA ALA A 96 18.40 -26.65 -11.75
C ALA A 96 18.37 -25.53 -12.81
N TYR A 97 18.84 -24.32 -12.48
CA TYR A 97 18.64 -23.13 -13.30
C TYR A 97 19.96 -22.40 -13.60
N LYS A 98 19.97 -21.65 -14.71
CA LYS A 98 20.98 -20.61 -14.93
C LYS A 98 20.60 -19.39 -14.08
N VAL A 99 21.51 -18.96 -13.22
CA VAL A 99 21.34 -17.79 -12.34
C VAL A 99 22.21 -16.66 -12.86
N GLY A 100 21.58 -15.56 -13.27
CA GLY A 100 22.29 -14.36 -13.68
C GLY A 100 22.80 -13.58 -12.48
N VAL A 101 24.05 -13.12 -12.55
CA VAL A 101 24.68 -12.27 -11.55
C VAL A 101 25.50 -11.18 -12.23
N LEU A 102 25.73 -10.07 -11.54
CA LEU A 102 26.71 -9.07 -11.99
C LEU A 102 28.12 -9.65 -11.78
N SER A 103 28.96 -9.59 -12.83
CA SER A 103 30.29 -10.18 -12.79
C SER A 103 31.20 -9.44 -11.81
N GLY A 104 31.90 -10.18 -10.96
CA GLY A 104 32.80 -9.66 -9.91
C GLY A 104 32.09 -9.21 -8.63
N ASP A 105 30.75 -9.31 -8.57
CA ASP A 105 29.96 -8.99 -7.39
C ASP A 105 30.10 -10.07 -6.31
N PHE A 106 29.88 -9.71 -5.05
CA PHE A 106 29.97 -10.62 -3.90
C PHE A 106 29.00 -11.80 -4.03
N VAL A 107 27.80 -11.57 -4.58
CA VAL A 107 26.79 -12.61 -4.81
C VAL A 107 27.30 -13.71 -5.76
N GLU A 108 28.14 -13.37 -6.74
CA GLU A 108 28.75 -14.36 -7.64
C GLU A 108 29.67 -15.29 -6.84
N GLY A 109 30.56 -14.72 -6.02
CA GLY A 109 31.47 -15.50 -5.18
C GLY A 109 30.73 -16.36 -4.16
N PHE A 110 29.64 -15.84 -3.59
CA PHE A 110 28.77 -16.59 -2.67
C PHE A 110 28.12 -17.79 -3.38
N LEU A 111 27.49 -17.58 -4.53
CA LEU A 111 26.82 -18.63 -5.28
C LEU A 111 27.80 -19.68 -5.80
N ARG A 112 29.02 -19.30 -6.20
CA ARG A 112 30.06 -20.25 -6.67
C ARG A 112 30.50 -21.25 -5.60
N LYS A 113 30.32 -20.92 -4.31
CA LYS A 113 30.57 -21.84 -3.18
C LYS A 113 29.41 -22.80 -2.92
N LYS A 114 28.23 -22.52 -3.46
CA LYS A 114 26.97 -23.21 -3.16
C LYS A 114 26.38 -23.96 -4.34
N LEU A 115 26.64 -23.50 -5.56
CA LEU A 115 26.10 -24.03 -6.81
C LEU A 115 27.22 -24.46 -7.76
N PRO A 116 26.94 -25.39 -8.70
CA PRO A 116 27.88 -25.74 -9.76
C PRO A 116 28.29 -24.50 -10.57
N PRO A 117 29.59 -24.30 -10.89
CA PRO A 117 30.06 -23.10 -11.59
C PRO A 117 29.37 -22.83 -12.91
N GLU A 118 28.93 -23.86 -13.63
CA GLU A 118 28.21 -23.80 -14.89
C GLU A 118 26.82 -23.18 -14.76
N ASN A 119 26.21 -23.18 -13.56
CA ASN A 119 24.89 -22.60 -13.31
C ASN A 119 24.93 -21.08 -13.18
N ILE A 120 26.11 -20.50 -12.96
CA ILE A 120 26.25 -19.08 -12.64
C ILE A 120 26.70 -18.34 -13.90
N VAL A 121 25.84 -17.43 -14.38
CA VAL A 121 26.07 -16.66 -15.60
C VAL A 121 26.38 -15.22 -15.21
N GLY A 122 27.64 -14.83 -15.36
CA GLY A 122 28.09 -13.46 -15.14
C GLY A 122 27.67 -12.53 -16.28
N PHE A 123 27.18 -11.34 -15.94
CA PHE A 123 26.85 -10.26 -16.87
C PHE A 123 27.67 -9.00 -16.55
N GLU A 124 27.93 -8.17 -17.56
CA GLU A 124 28.67 -6.91 -17.39
C GLU A 124 27.82 -5.78 -16.79
N SER A 125 26.49 -5.89 -16.84
CA SER A 125 25.57 -4.87 -16.31
C SER A 125 24.20 -5.45 -15.96
N TYR A 126 23.47 -4.77 -15.08
CA TYR A 126 22.08 -5.11 -14.77
C TYR A 126 21.17 -4.94 -15.99
N GLU A 127 21.45 -4.00 -16.89
CA GLU A 127 20.74 -3.84 -18.16
C GLU A 127 20.84 -5.12 -19.02
N ALA A 128 22.02 -5.76 -19.04
CA ALA A 128 22.22 -7.02 -19.77
C ALA A 128 21.46 -8.19 -19.10
N ILE A 129 21.45 -8.26 -17.76
CA ILE A 129 20.65 -9.23 -17.01
C ILE A 129 19.17 -9.07 -17.35
N MET A 130 18.63 -7.85 -17.26
CA MET A 130 17.22 -7.58 -17.53
C MET A 130 16.85 -7.87 -19.00
N ALA A 131 17.75 -7.63 -19.95
CA ALA A 131 17.55 -7.99 -21.34
C ALA A 131 17.46 -9.51 -21.54
N ALA A 132 18.32 -10.29 -20.86
CA ALA A 132 18.27 -11.75 -20.89
C ALA A 132 16.98 -12.31 -20.25
N LEU A 133 16.53 -11.73 -19.14
CA LEU A 133 15.24 -12.07 -18.51
C LEU A 133 14.06 -11.80 -19.46
N ARG A 134 14.02 -10.62 -20.08
CA ARG A 134 12.96 -10.23 -21.02
C ARG A 134 12.90 -11.13 -22.26
N GLN A 135 14.05 -11.62 -22.72
CA GLN A 135 14.14 -12.54 -23.86
C GLN A 135 13.83 -13.99 -23.47
N GLY A 136 13.55 -14.29 -22.19
CA GLY A 136 13.36 -15.65 -21.69
C GLY A 136 14.63 -16.51 -21.70
N LYS A 137 15.81 -15.91 -21.95
CA LYS A 137 17.11 -16.60 -21.91
C LYS A 137 17.58 -16.89 -20.49
N LEU A 138 17.01 -16.16 -19.53
CA LEU A 138 17.27 -16.28 -18.12
C LEU A 138 15.93 -16.23 -17.38
N GLN A 139 15.76 -17.03 -16.33
CA GLN A 139 14.53 -17.06 -15.52
C GLN A 139 14.80 -16.84 -14.03
N VAL A 140 16.08 -16.76 -13.64
CA VAL A 140 16.51 -16.48 -12.26
C VAL A 140 17.71 -15.54 -12.29
N PHE A 141 17.73 -14.54 -11.42
CA PHE A 141 18.93 -13.74 -11.15
C PHE A 141 19.07 -13.47 -9.64
N ALA A 142 20.26 -13.15 -9.18
CA ALA A 142 20.51 -12.79 -7.78
C ALA A 142 21.17 -11.41 -7.69
N ALA A 143 20.71 -10.62 -6.72
CA ALA A 143 21.16 -9.24 -6.50
C ALA A 143 20.75 -8.77 -5.09
N ASP A 144 21.36 -7.68 -4.63
CA ASP A 144 20.86 -6.95 -3.47
C ASP A 144 19.39 -6.59 -3.69
N THR A 145 18.57 -6.76 -2.65
CA THR A 145 17.10 -6.81 -2.79
C THR A 145 16.54 -5.55 -3.42
N SER A 146 16.96 -4.40 -2.92
CA SER A 146 16.55 -3.09 -3.44
C SER A 146 17.03 -2.87 -4.87
N THR A 147 18.26 -3.30 -5.19
CA THR A 147 18.84 -3.24 -6.54
C THR A 147 18.05 -4.11 -7.51
N GLY A 148 17.78 -5.37 -7.17
CA GLY A 148 17.01 -6.29 -8.00
C GLY A 148 15.59 -5.79 -8.26
N ILE A 149 14.88 -5.35 -7.22
CA ILE A 149 13.52 -4.78 -7.35
C ILE A 149 13.53 -3.54 -8.25
N PHE A 150 14.45 -2.60 -8.02
CA PHE A 150 14.56 -1.39 -8.83
C PHE A 150 14.76 -1.71 -10.31
N HIS A 151 15.67 -2.64 -10.64
CA HIS A 151 15.94 -2.99 -12.04
C HIS A 151 14.80 -3.75 -12.68
N LEU A 152 14.08 -4.60 -11.93
CA LEU A 152 12.85 -5.25 -12.38
C LEU A 152 11.75 -4.24 -12.69
N GLN A 153 11.48 -3.31 -11.77
CA GLN A 153 10.46 -2.27 -11.94
C GLN A 153 10.78 -1.34 -13.11
N LYS A 154 12.01 -0.81 -13.17
CA LYS A 154 12.50 0.03 -14.28
C LYS A 154 12.38 -0.68 -15.62
N SER A 155 12.48 -2.01 -15.64
CA SER A 155 12.42 -2.84 -16.84
C SER A 155 11.03 -3.35 -17.21
N GLY A 156 9.99 -3.02 -16.42
CA GLY A 156 8.62 -3.52 -16.59
C GLY A 156 8.43 -4.99 -16.19
N LEU A 157 9.39 -5.58 -15.50
CA LEU A 157 9.41 -7.01 -15.11
C LEU A 157 8.97 -7.24 -13.65
N GLY A 158 8.65 -6.19 -12.90
CA GLY A 158 8.30 -6.29 -11.47
C GLY A 158 7.08 -7.15 -11.13
N TYR A 159 6.16 -7.37 -12.08
CA TYR A 159 5.01 -8.25 -11.91
C TYR A 159 5.24 -9.69 -12.39
N VAL A 160 6.38 -9.94 -13.02
CA VAL A 160 6.73 -11.21 -13.68
C VAL A 160 7.69 -12.04 -12.81
N PHE A 161 8.47 -11.38 -11.97
CA PHE A 161 9.42 -12.00 -11.07
C PHE A 161 9.02 -11.80 -9.62
N GLU A 162 9.28 -12.80 -8.80
CA GLU A 162 9.09 -12.79 -7.35
C GLU A 162 10.44 -12.91 -6.65
N THR A 163 10.57 -12.22 -5.53
CA THR A 163 11.74 -12.32 -4.65
C THR A 163 11.62 -13.60 -3.82
N SER A 164 12.75 -14.26 -3.53
CA SER A 164 12.78 -15.37 -2.58
C SER A 164 12.22 -14.96 -1.21
N ALA A 165 11.61 -15.90 -0.49
CA ALA A 165 11.01 -15.60 0.81
C ALA A 165 12.05 -15.34 1.92
N LYS A 166 13.28 -15.83 1.73
CA LYS A 166 14.43 -15.60 2.61
C LYS A 166 15.59 -15.03 1.80
N PRO A 167 16.44 -14.17 2.40
CA PRO A 167 17.66 -13.73 1.75
C PRO A 167 18.63 -14.90 1.57
N LEU A 168 19.46 -14.82 0.53
CA LEU A 168 20.65 -15.66 0.38
C LEU A 168 21.61 -15.41 1.55
N TYR A 169 21.73 -14.14 1.95
CA TYR A 169 22.47 -13.65 3.10
C TYR A 169 22.11 -12.18 3.35
N SER A 170 22.42 -11.70 4.55
CA SER A 170 22.40 -10.28 4.93
C SER A 170 23.84 -9.85 5.20
N GLN A 171 24.23 -8.66 4.74
CA GLN A 171 25.59 -8.14 4.87
C GLN A 171 25.59 -6.65 5.19
N GLU A 172 26.59 -6.25 5.97
CA GLU A 172 26.80 -4.85 6.34
C GLU A 172 27.67 -4.12 5.31
N TRP A 173 27.25 -2.92 4.92
CA TRP A 173 28.08 -1.99 4.16
C TRP A 173 29.01 -1.27 5.12
N PHE A 174 30.31 -1.40 4.90
CA PHE A 174 31.32 -0.69 5.66
C PHE A 174 31.97 0.40 4.83
N VAL A 175 32.49 1.41 5.52
CA VAL A 175 33.60 2.21 4.98
C VAL A 175 34.91 1.45 5.15
N ALA A 176 35.83 1.59 4.21
CA ALA A 176 37.20 1.12 4.43
C ALA A 176 38.25 2.06 3.84
N ALA A 177 39.38 2.20 4.51
CA ALA A 177 40.56 2.91 4.05
C ALA A 177 41.72 1.92 3.78
N ALA A 178 42.84 2.40 3.25
CA ALA A 178 44.04 1.57 3.14
C ALA A 178 44.51 1.08 4.53
N LYS A 179 45.01 -0.16 4.62
CA LYS A 179 45.49 -0.74 5.88
C LYS A 179 46.54 0.16 6.54
N GLY A 180 46.38 0.41 7.85
CA GLY A 180 47.26 1.26 8.64
C GLY A 180 46.79 2.71 8.75
N ASN A 181 45.71 3.09 8.06
CA ASN A 181 45.12 4.43 8.18
C ASN A 181 44.09 4.51 9.32
N THR A 182 44.50 4.08 10.51
CA THR A 182 43.64 3.97 11.70
C THR A 182 43.11 5.32 12.17
N GLU A 183 43.88 6.40 11.99
CA GLU A 183 43.47 7.76 12.38
C GLU A 183 42.31 8.27 11.50
N LEU A 184 42.34 7.99 10.19
CA LEU A 184 41.25 8.31 9.29
C LEU A 184 39.99 7.50 9.63
N ILE A 185 40.12 6.19 9.88
CA ILE A 185 38.99 5.36 10.29
C ILE A 185 38.38 5.85 11.60
N LYS A 186 39.21 6.23 12.58
CA LYS A 186 38.72 6.83 13.83
C LYS A 186 37.94 8.12 13.56
N THR A 187 38.48 9.01 12.72
CA THR A 187 37.82 10.28 12.34
C THR A 187 36.47 10.03 11.66
N ILE A 188 36.42 9.07 10.74
CA ILE A 188 35.18 8.68 10.05
C ILE A 188 34.17 8.13 11.06
N ASN A 189 34.60 7.24 11.97
CA ASN A 189 33.72 6.64 12.97
C ASN A 189 33.15 7.68 13.95
N ASP A 190 33.99 8.60 14.43
CA ASP A 190 33.58 9.69 15.32
C ASP A 190 32.55 10.59 14.62
N GLY A 191 32.77 10.93 13.34
CA GLY A 191 31.81 11.69 12.56
C GLY A 191 30.52 10.91 12.26
N MET A 192 30.60 9.60 12.02
CA MET A 192 29.44 8.74 11.79
C MET A 192 28.59 8.57 13.06
N ALA A 193 29.17 8.78 14.24
CA ALA A 193 28.42 8.86 15.50
C ALA A 193 27.62 10.16 15.65
N LEU A 194 27.99 11.23 14.93
CA LEU A 194 27.21 12.48 14.86
C LEU A 194 26.01 12.38 13.89
N VAL A 195 26.04 11.39 12.99
CA VAL A 195 24.91 11.06 12.11
C VAL A 195 23.94 10.17 12.90
N SER A 196 22.90 10.79 13.46
CA SER A 196 21.95 10.09 14.32
C SER A 196 21.23 8.96 13.58
N ILE A 197 20.78 7.95 14.32
CA ILE A 197 19.96 6.85 13.78
C ILE A 197 18.69 7.41 13.09
N SER A 198 18.10 8.48 13.62
CA SER A 198 16.97 9.17 12.98
C SER A 198 17.34 9.81 11.64
N ASP A 199 18.53 10.40 11.52
CA ASP A 199 18.97 11.00 10.27
C ASP A 199 19.24 9.93 9.21
N ARG A 200 19.88 8.81 9.60
CA ARG A 200 20.08 7.65 8.71
C ARG A 200 18.75 7.09 8.23
N ARG A 201 17.78 6.95 9.14
CA ARG A 201 16.41 6.49 8.82
C ARG A 201 15.68 7.43 7.86
N GLU A 202 15.90 8.74 7.94
CA GLU A 202 15.31 9.70 6.98
C GLU A 202 15.93 9.57 5.60
N ILE A 203 17.26 9.38 5.52
CA ILE A 203 17.94 9.07 4.25
C ILE A 203 17.41 7.75 3.69
N GLU A 204 17.39 6.69 4.48
CA GLU A 204 16.86 5.38 4.09
C GLU A 204 15.40 5.47 3.65
N ARG A 205 14.54 6.24 4.34
CA ARG A 205 13.14 6.49 3.96
C ARG A 205 13.00 7.17 2.60
N ARG A 206 13.82 8.20 2.33
CA ARG A 206 13.83 8.92 1.04
C ARG A 206 14.21 8.00 -0.12
N TRP A 207 15.08 7.02 0.14
CA TRP A 207 15.48 6.03 -0.87
C TRP A 207 14.51 4.83 -0.91
N ALA A 208 13.93 4.40 0.21
CA ALA A 208 13.01 3.25 0.31
C ALA A 208 11.62 3.50 -0.29
N SER A 209 11.18 4.76 -0.36
CA SER A 209 9.96 5.18 -1.08
C SER A 209 10.03 4.92 -2.59
N ILE A 210 11.19 4.53 -3.13
CA ILE A 210 11.41 4.20 -4.53
C ILE A 210 11.29 2.67 -4.80
N SER A 211 11.30 1.79 -3.78
CA SER A 211 11.49 0.34 -4.00
C SER A 211 10.71 -0.64 -3.10
N ASN A 212 9.68 -0.18 -2.37
CA ASN A 212 8.70 -0.99 -1.59
C ASN A 212 9.19 -1.43 -0.17
N PRO A 213 8.40 -1.25 0.92
CA PRO A 213 8.91 -1.19 2.32
C PRO A 213 9.08 -2.53 3.07
N VAL A 214 8.85 -3.69 2.45
CA VAL A 214 8.55 -4.94 3.19
C VAL A 214 9.76 -5.59 3.89
N VAL A 215 11.00 -5.24 3.52
CA VAL A 215 12.17 -6.08 3.87
C VAL A 215 12.95 -5.58 5.10
N PHE A 216 12.95 -4.27 5.40
CA PHE A 216 13.73 -3.71 6.52
C PHE A 216 13.07 -3.83 7.91
N GLU A 217 11.92 -4.51 8.00
CA GLU A 217 11.00 -4.32 9.13
C GLU A 217 11.09 -5.42 10.20
N ALA A 218 11.82 -6.50 9.95
CA ALA A 218 12.07 -7.57 10.91
C ALA A 218 13.20 -7.24 11.91
N GLU A 219 14.17 -6.39 11.54
CA GLU A 219 15.28 -6.00 12.41
C GLU A 219 14.90 -4.93 13.45
N ARG A 220 13.81 -4.19 13.19
CA ARG A 220 13.28 -3.12 14.06
C ARG A 220 12.76 -3.63 15.42
N ALA A 221 12.47 -4.92 15.56
CA ALA A 221 11.88 -5.51 16.77
C ALA A 221 12.86 -5.70 17.95
N LYS A 222 14.15 -5.38 17.80
CA LYS A 222 15.19 -5.56 18.85
C LYS A 222 15.57 -4.31 19.65
N GLU A 223 14.93 -3.16 19.41
CA GLU A 223 14.97 -2.07 20.41
C GLU A 223 14.10 -2.50 21.60
N GLN A 224 14.73 -2.86 22.72
CA GLN A 224 14.11 -3.48 23.89
C GLN A 224 12.83 -2.74 24.29
N LEU A 225 11.66 -3.33 23.98
CA LEU A 225 10.42 -3.06 24.70
C LEU A 225 10.78 -2.99 26.18
N ASN A 226 10.40 -1.90 26.85
CA ASN A 226 10.69 -1.71 28.27
C ASN A 226 9.80 -2.62 29.12
N LEU A 227 10.11 -3.91 29.04
CA LEU A 227 9.42 -4.97 29.76
C LEU A 227 9.92 -5.01 31.21
N THR A 228 9.04 -5.33 32.12
CA THR A 228 9.43 -5.62 33.50
C THR A 228 10.09 -7.00 33.59
N ALA A 229 10.81 -7.29 34.68
CA ALA A 229 11.39 -8.63 34.87
C ALA A 229 10.31 -9.74 34.89
N PRO A 230 9.15 -9.58 35.55
CA PRO A 230 8.05 -10.53 35.45
C PRO A 230 7.52 -10.74 34.03
N GLU A 231 7.42 -9.67 33.23
CA GLU A 231 6.95 -9.77 31.83
C GLU A 231 7.94 -10.54 30.95
N ARG A 232 9.25 -10.30 31.09
CA ARG A 232 10.28 -11.06 30.37
C ARG A 232 10.25 -12.54 30.75
N GLN A 233 10.12 -12.85 32.03
CA GLN A 233 10.01 -14.23 32.51
C GLN A 233 8.73 -14.89 31.97
N TRP A 234 7.62 -14.15 31.96
CA TRP A 234 6.35 -14.63 31.42
C TRP A 234 6.47 -14.98 29.93
N LEU A 235 7.07 -14.10 29.11
CA LEU A 235 7.30 -14.38 27.69
C LEU A 235 8.19 -15.60 27.46
N ALA A 236 9.27 -15.74 28.24
CA ALA A 236 10.15 -16.89 28.14
C ALA A 236 9.42 -18.21 28.49
N ALA A 237 8.46 -18.17 29.41
CA ALA A 237 7.62 -19.32 29.78
C ALA A 237 6.46 -19.59 28.79
N HIS A 238 6.08 -18.61 27.97
CA HIS A 238 4.95 -18.69 27.03
C HIS A 238 5.38 -18.30 25.61
N PRO A 239 6.23 -19.13 24.96
CA PRO A 239 6.77 -18.81 23.63
C PRO A 239 5.72 -18.86 22.51
N VAL A 240 4.54 -19.43 22.78
CA VAL A 240 3.42 -19.56 21.84
C VAL A 240 2.17 -19.01 22.51
N ILE A 241 1.42 -18.17 21.78
CA ILE A 241 0.13 -17.63 22.21
C ILE A 241 -0.95 -18.10 21.26
N ARG A 242 -2.02 -18.71 21.79
CA ARG A 242 -3.17 -19.14 20.99
C ARG A 242 -4.10 -17.96 20.76
N VAL A 243 -4.24 -17.56 19.50
CA VAL A 243 -5.02 -16.38 19.09
C VAL A 243 -6.18 -16.82 18.21
N HIS A 244 -7.35 -16.22 18.43
CA HIS A 244 -8.52 -16.52 17.61
C HIS A 244 -8.36 -15.99 16.18
N ASN A 245 -8.82 -16.78 15.21
CA ASN A 245 -9.03 -16.37 13.82
C ASN A 245 -10.39 -16.87 13.33
N GLU A 246 -11.27 -15.96 12.89
CA GLU A 246 -12.54 -16.36 12.26
C GLU A 246 -12.30 -16.84 10.82
N ARG A 247 -13.30 -17.49 10.24
CA ARG A 247 -13.24 -17.88 8.81
C ARG A 247 -13.68 -16.76 7.88
N ASN A 248 -14.55 -15.88 8.34
CA ASN A 248 -15.43 -15.09 7.48
C ASN A 248 -15.78 -13.72 8.05
N TRP A 249 -14.79 -13.04 8.67
CA TRP A 249 -14.93 -11.66 9.14
C TRP A 249 -13.93 -10.70 8.46
N PRO A 250 -13.86 -10.68 7.11
CA PRO A 250 -12.99 -9.76 6.37
C PRO A 250 -13.50 -8.31 6.53
N PRO A 251 -12.61 -7.30 6.41
CA PRO A 251 -11.18 -7.42 6.12
C PRO A 251 -10.31 -7.55 7.38
N PHE A 252 -10.86 -7.91 8.54
CA PHE A 252 -10.16 -7.86 9.83
C PHE A 252 -9.50 -9.18 10.24
N ASN A 253 -10.27 -10.25 10.43
CA ASN A 253 -9.72 -11.59 10.54
C ASN A 253 -10.60 -12.56 9.73
N PHE A 254 -9.96 -13.34 8.88
CA PHE A 254 -10.64 -14.32 8.06
C PHE A 254 -9.63 -15.36 7.61
N PHE A 255 -10.12 -16.47 7.08
CA PHE A 255 -9.26 -17.53 6.58
C PHE A 255 -9.46 -17.66 5.09
N ASP A 256 -8.40 -17.41 4.33
CA ASP A 256 -8.42 -17.44 2.86
C ASP A 256 -7.06 -17.96 2.36
N ASP A 257 -7.04 -18.60 1.18
CA ASP A 257 -5.83 -19.22 0.60
C ASP A 257 -5.05 -20.12 1.59
N GLY A 258 -5.77 -20.86 2.43
CA GLY A 258 -5.17 -21.80 3.37
C GLY A 258 -4.47 -21.17 4.58
N ARG A 259 -4.63 -19.87 4.84
CA ARG A 259 -4.01 -19.18 5.98
C ARG A 259 -4.89 -18.09 6.61
N PRO A 260 -4.67 -17.73 7.89
CA PRO A 260 -5.24 -16.53 8.49
C PRO A 260 -4.78 -15.25 7.76
N GLN A 261 -5.72 -14.35 7.46
CA GLN A 261 -5.48 -13.07 6.78
C GLN A 261 -6.35 -11.96 7.37
N GLY A 262 -5.97 -10.70 7.09
CA GLY A 262 -6.74 -9.50 7.46
C GLY A 262 -5.98 -8.54 8.36
N PHE A 263 -6.56 -7.36 8.56
CA PHE A 263 -5.99 -6.26 9.35
C PHE A 263 -5.56 -6.69 10.75
N SER A 264 -6.42 -7.42 11.46
CA SER A 264 -6.19 -7.85 12.84
C SER A 264 -5.18 -8.98 12.93
N ILE A 265 -5.09 -9.82 11.89
CA ILE A 265 -4.04 -10.84 11.76
C ILE A 265 -2.68 -10.17 11.57
N ASP A 266 -2.56 -9.28 10.60
CA ASP A 266 -1.31 -8.55 10.35
C ASP A 266 -0.90 -7.69 11.56
N TYR A 267 -1.86 -7.02 12.21
CA TYR A 267 -1.59 -6.24 13.41
C TYR A 267 -1.11 -7.13 14.57
N MET A 268 -1.74 -8.28 14.80
CA MET A 268 -1.30 -9.22 15.85
C MET A 268 0.07 -9.81 15.55
N ASN A 269 0.37 -10.14 14.28
CA ASN A 269 1.70 -10.60 13.86
C ASN A 269 2.77 -9.53 14.11
N LEU A 270 2.46 -8.26 13.85
CA LEU A 270 3.34 -7.14 14.17
C LEU A 270 3.61 -7.05 15.69
N LEU A 271 2.57 -7.18 16.52
CA LEU A 271 2.76 -7.20 17.98
C LEU A 271 3.59 -8.40 18.43
N ALA A 272 3.34 -9.59 17.85
CA ALA A 272 4.05 -10.81 18.18
C ALA A 272 5.54 -10.74 17.82
N ALA A 273 5.86 -10.16 16.65
CA ALA A 273 7.23 -9.90 16.24
C ALA A 273 7.95 -8.97 17.22
N ASN A 274 7.28 -7.89 17.65
CA ASN A 274 7.86 -6.94 18.61
C ASN A 274 8.18 -7.61 19.97
N ILE A 275 7.33 -8.52 20.45
CA ILE A 275 7.53 -9.17 21.76
C ILE A 275 8.24 -10.53 21.70
N GLY A 276 8.61 -10.99 20.50
CA GLY A 276 9.38 -12.21 20.29
C GLY A 276 8.63 -13.53 20.58
N VAL A 277 7.32 -13.60 20.29
CA VAL A 277 6.51 -14.81 20.48
C VAL A 277 5.96 -15.33 19.16
N LYS A 278 5.64 -16.63 19.11
CA LYS A 278 4.91 -17.23 18.00
C LYS A 278 3.41 -17.17 18.26
N ILE A 279 2.64 -16.95 17.20
CA ILE A 279 1.19 -17.02 17.26
C ILE A 279 0.72 -18.35 16.69
N ASP A 280 -0.12 -19.03 17.45
CA ASP A 280 -0.90 -20.18 16.97
C ASP A 280 -2.34 -19.72 16.73
N TYR A 281 -2.71 -19.60 15.46
CA TYR A 281 -4.04 -19.12 15.08
C TYR A 281 -5.07 -20.26 15.09
N VAL A 282 -5.95 -20.25 16.08
CA VAL A 282 -7.07 -21.19 16.17
C VAL A 282 -8.17 -20.74 15.22
N THR A 283 -8.43 -21.54 14.18
CA THR A 283 -9.45 -21.27 13.15
C THR A 283 -10.47 -22.40 13.10
N GLY A 284 -11.76 -22.07 12.92
CA GLY A 284 -12.80 -23.06 12.72
C GLY A 284 -14.06 -22.88 13.56
N PRO A 285 -13.93 -22.68 14.89
CA PRO A 285 -15.06 -22.39 15.76
C PRO A 285 -15.83 -21.14 15.34
N THR A 286 -17.11 -21.09 15.72
CA THR A 286 -17.96 -19.89 15.67
C THR A 286 -17.54 -18.89 16.75
N TRP A 287 -17.98 -17.63 16.62
CA TRP A 287 -17.70 -16.60 17.62
C TRP A 287 -18.13 -17.01 19.04
N ASN A 288 -19.32 -17.58 19.18
CA ASN A 288 -19.83 -18.03 20.48
C ASN A 288 -19.01 -19.21 21.05
N GLU A 289 -18.52 -20.11 20.20
CA GLU A 289 -17.61 -21.19 20.64
C GLU A 289 -16.25 -20.64 21.08
N PHE A 290 -15.69 -19.64 20.40
CA PHE A 290 -14.47 -18.96 20.84
C PHE A 290 -14.63 -18.30 22.21
N LEU A 291 -15.79 -17.69 22.51
CA LEU A 291 -16.09 -17.19 23.86
C LEU A 291 -16.10 -18.33 24.90
N GLY A 292 -16.51 -19.54 24.51
CA GLY A 292 -16.39 -20.76 25.31
C GLY A 292 -14.93 -21.13 25.57
N LEU A 293 -14.10 -21.17 24.53
CA LEU A 293 -12.65 -21.50 24.63
C LEU A 293 -11.88 -20.47 25.47
N MET A 294 -12.26 -19.19 25.43
CA MET A 294 -11.69 -18.17 26.33
C MET A 294 -12.04 -18.44 27.80
N LYS A 295 -13.24 -18.94 28.10
CA LYS A 295 -13.68 -19.28 29.47
C LYS A 295 -13.07 -20.58 29.97
N GLY A 296 -12.89 -21.57 29.10
CA GLY A 296 -12.30 -22.87 29.43
C GLY A 296 -10.77 -22.86 29.50
N GLY A 297 -10.12 -21.85 28.92
CA GLY A 297 -8.66 -21.74 28.92
C GLY A 297 -7.99 -22.38 27.70
N GLU A 298 -8.76 -22.85 26.72
CA GLU A 298 -8.26 -23.40 25.46
C GLU A 298 -7.81 -22.31 24.46
N LEU A 299 -8.19 -21.05 24.69
CA LEU A 299 -7.76 -19.89 23.90
C LEU A 299 -7.19 -18.79 24.81
N ASP A 300 -6.10 -18.15 24.41
CA ASP A 300 -5.44 -17.13 25.23
C ASP A 300 -5.88 -15.72 24.88
N VAL A 301 -6.05 -15.44 23.59
CA VAL A 301 -6.33 -14.09 23.06
C VAL A 301 -7.45 -14.12 22.01
N MET A 302 -8.37 -13.17 22.14
CA MET A 302 -9.41 -12.88 21.16
C MET A 302 -9.18 -11.49 20.56
N LEU A 303 -9.26 -11.40 19.23
CA LEU A 303 -9.11 -10.16 18.44
C LEU A 303 -10.50 -9.59 18.16
N ASN A 304 -10.57 -8.36 17.63
CA ASN A 304 -11.82 -7.73 17.16
C ASN A 304 -12.93 -7.60 18.22
N ILE A 305 -12.61 -7.70 19.51
CA ILE A 305 -13.64 -7.90 20.54
C ILE A 305 -14.04 -6.59 21.19
N VAL A 306 -15.33 -6.26 21.09
CA VAL A 306 -15.93 -5.11 21.76
C VAL A 306 -15.98 -5.33 23.27
N LYS A 307 -15.54 -4.32 24.03
CA LYS A 307 -15.56 -4.30 25.50
C LYS A 307 -16.96 -3.98 26.04
N THR A 308 -17.64 -5.01 26.55
CA THR A 308 -18.94 -4.88 27.25
C THR A 308 -18.79 -5.14 28.76
N PRO A 309 -19.70 -4.61 29.61
CA PRO A 309 -19.70 -4.91 31.04
C PRO A 309 -19.73 -6.42 31.34
N GLU A 310 -20.48 -7.19 30.56
CA GLU A 310 -20.60 -8.64 30.64
C GLU A 310 -19.26 -9.34 30.36
N ARG A 311 -18.58 -8.96 29.28
CA ARG A 311 -17.28 -9.54 28.90
C ARG A 311 -16.17 -9.17 29.89
N GLN A 312 -16.22 -7.96 30.47
CA GLN A 312 -15.28 -7.55 31.53
C GLN A 312 -15.39 -8.39 32.81
N LYS A 313 -16.46 -9.17 33.00
CA LYS A 313 -16.57 -10.12 34.12
C LYS A 313 -15.58 -11.28 34.00
N TYR A 314 -15.12 -11.63 32.80
CA TYR A 314 -14.22 -12.78 32.59
C TYR A 314 -13.02 -12.52 31.65
N LEU A 315 -12.94 -11.36 31.00
CA LEU A 315 -11.83 -10.96 30.14
C LEU A 315 -11.12 -9.69 30.62
N LEU A 316 -9.84 -9.58 30.24
CA LEU A 316 -9.05 -8.35 30.29
C LEU A 316 -8.89 -7.80 28.88
N PHE A 317 -8.81 -6.47 28.74
CA PHE A 317 -8.80 -5.80 27.43
C PHE A 317 -7.62 -4.86 27.32
N THR A 318 -7.03 -4.80 26.12
CA THR A 318 -6.08 -3.75 25.73
C THR A 318 -6.81 -2.43 25.45
N LYS A 319 -6.03 -1.37 25.18
CA LYS A 319 -6.54 -0.19 24.45
C LYS A 319 -7.10 -0.61 23.08
N PRO A 320 -8.04 0.14 22.49
CA PRO A 320 -8.55 -0.20 21.15
C PRO A 320 -7.47 0.03 20.09
N TYR A 321 -7.51 -0.75 19.01
CA TYR A 321 -6.56 -0.65 17.89
C TYR A 321 -7.22 -0.36 16.54
N ALA A 322 -8.53 -0.56 16.46
CA ALA A 322 -9.32 -0.22 15.28
C ALA A 322 -10.67 0.37 15.68
N TYR A 323 -11.28 1.06 14.72
CA TYR A 323 -12.62 1.60 14.81
C TYR A 323 -13.44 1.04 13.65
N ASN A 324 -14.63 0.54 13.96
CA ASN A 324 -15.54 -0.04 12.97
C ASN A 324 -16.98 0.35 13.34
N PRO A 325 -17.62 1.26 12.59
CA PRO A 325 -19.01 1.63 12.81
C PRO A 325 -19.96 0.44 12.71
N ASN A 326 -21.04 0.48 13.50
CA ASN A 326 -22.13 -0.48 13.42
C ASN A 326 -23.18 0.04 12.42
N THR A 327 -23.73 -0.85 11.58
CA THR A 327 -24.70 -0.47 10.56
C THR A 327 -25.80 -1.52 10.39
N ILE A 328 -26.91 -1.08 9.81
CA ILE A 328 -28.02 -1.92 9.40
C ILE A 328 -27.82 -2.30 7.95
N LEU A 329 -27.89 -3.60 7.66
CA LEU A 329 -27.98 -4.12 6.30
C LEU A 329 -29.41 -4.61 6.05
N SER A 330 -30.02 -4.14 4.97
CA SER A 330 -31.40 -4.45 4.60
C SER A 330 -31.53 -4.64 3.09
N ARG A 331 -32.70 -5.07 2.62
CA ARG A 331 -32.98 -5.09 1.18
C ARG A 331 -33.15 -3.67 0.66
N ARG A 332 -32.72 -3.43 -0.58
CA ARG A 332 -32.78 -2.13 -1.25
C ARG A 332 -34.19 -1.53 -1.32
N ASP A 333 -35.22 -2.38 -1.40
CA ASP A 333 -36.63 -1.98 -1.49
C ASP A 333 -37.29 -1.70 -0.12
N ALA A 334 -36.58 -1.97 0.98
CA ALA A 334 -37.06 -1.76 2.33
C ALA A 334 -35.91 -1.31 3.28
N PRO A 335 -35.30 -0.14 3.04
CA PRO A 335 -34.23 0.37 3.89
C PRO A 335 -34.73 0.77 5.28
N TYR A 336 -33.87 0.59 6.28
CA TYR A 336 -34.07 1.06 7.66
C TYR A 336 -32.95 1.99 8.08
N ASP A 337 -33.30 3.19 8.56
CA ASP A 337 -32.34 4.25 8.89
C ASP A 337 -31.75 4.12 10.30
N ASP A 338 -32.52 3.56 11.24
CA ASP A 338 -32.18 3.44 12.65
C ASP A 338 -32.83 2.21 13.31
N LEU A 339 -32.40 1.90 14.55
CA LEU A 339 -32.91 0.75 15.31
C LEU A 339 -34.40 0.86 15.67
N GLY A 340 -34.95 2.07 15.82
CA GLY A 340 -36.35 2.27 16.19
C GLY A 340 -37.31 1.76 15.10
N GLN A 341 -36.89 1.82 13.83
CA GLN A 341 -37.65 1.29 12.70
C GLN A 341 -37.66 -0.26 12.64
N LEU A 342 -36.83 -0.94 13.45
CA LEU A 342 -36.75 -2.40 13.51
C LEU A 342 -37.70 -3.01 14.56
N ALA A 343 -38.51 -2.20 15.25
CA ALA A 343 -39.49 -2.71 16.20
C ALA A 343 -40.44 -3.74 15.57
N GLY A 344 -40.53 -4.94 16.15
CA GLY A 344 -41.34 -6.06 15.67
C GLY A 344 -40.77 -6.80 14.44
N LYS A 345 -39.66 -6.32 13.87
CA LYS A 345 -38.95 -6.91 12.72
C LYS A 345 -38.01 -8.03 13.16
N THR A 346 -37.69 -8.91 12.23
CA THR A 346 -36.74 -10.00 12.41
C THR A 346 -35.35 -9.54 11.99
N VAL A 347 -34.42 -9.49 12.93
CA VAL A 347 -33.05 -9.01 12.72
C VAL A 347 -32.06 -10.16 12.88
N ALA A 348 -31.34 -10.49 11.81
CA ALA A 348 -30.34 -11.55 11.81
C ALA A 348 -28.97 -11.03 12.29
N LEU A 349 -28.34 -11.74 13.23
CA LEU A 349 -26.99 -11.41 13.70
C LEU A 349 -26.28 -12.65 14.25
N PRO A 350 -24.93 -12.71 14.23
CA PRO A 350 -24.21 -13.86 14.75
C PRO A 350 -24.39 -14.02 16.27
N LYS A 351 -24.58 -15.25 16.72
CA LYS A 351 -24.72 -15.59 18.13
C LYS A 351 -23.45 -15.20 18.92
N GLY A 352 -23.64 -14.61 20.10
CA GLY A 352 -22.57 -14.17 21.00
C GLY A 352 -21.92 -12.83 20.61
N PHE A 353 -22.33 -12.21 19.49
CA PHE A 353 -21.94 -10.83 19.20
C PHE A 353 -22.54 -9.89 20.25
N PHE A 354 -21.88 -8.76 20.49
CA PHE A 354 -22.31 -7.83 21.53
C PHE A 354 -23.68 -7.20 21.24
N TYR A 355 -24.13 -7.22 19.97
CA TYR A 355 -25.48 -6.84 19.59
C TYR A 355 -26.55 -7.67 20.32
N GLU A 356 -26.31 -8.97 20.52
CA GLU A 356 -27.24 -9.85 21.23
C GLU A 356 -27.46 -9.36 22.67
N GLU A 357 -26.37 -9.03 23.38
CA GLU A 357 -26.40 -8.52 24.75
C GLU A 357 -27.20 -7.21 24.84
N ILE A 358 -26.93 -6.26 23.92
CA ILE A 358 -27.53 -4.93 23.97
C ILE A 358 -28.97 -4.94 23.49
N LEU A 359 -29.27 -5.57 22.36
CA LEU A 359 -30.64 -5.58 21.81
C LEU A 359 -31.60 -6.35 22.71
N THR A 360 -31.18 -7.46 23.31
CA THR A 360 -32.03 -8.20 24.26
C THR A 360 -32.39 -7.34 25.48
N ARG A 361 -31.47 -6.47 25.92
CA ARG A 361 -31.67 -5.62 27.10
C ARG A 361 -32.46 -4.35 26.78
N ASP A 362 -32.10 -3.67 25.68
CA ASP A 362 -32.51 -2.29 25.41
C ASP A 362 -33.56 -2.17 24.30
N PHE A 363 -33.70 -3.19 23.43
CA PHE A 363 -34.64 -3.22 22.30
C PHE A 363 -35.37 -4.57 22.20
N PRO A 364 -36.05 -5.04 23.28
CA PRO A 364 -36.68 -6.36 23.34
C PRO A 364 -37.81 -6.57 22.30
N GLU A 365 -38.31 -5.50 21.70
CA GLU A 365 -39.28 -5.52 20.61
C GLU A 365 -38.71 -6.00 19.27
N ILE A 366 -37.37 -6.00 19.11
CA ILE A 366 -36.70 -6.52 17.92
C ILE A 366 -36.57 -8.05 18.06
N LYS A 367 -37.05 -8.79 17.06
CA LYS A 367 -36.98 -10.26 17.06
C LYS A 367 -35.61 -10.71 16.56
N LEU A 368 -34.75 -11.17 17.45
CA LEU A 368 -33.41 -11.63 17.07
C LEU A 368 -33.45 -13.00 16.41
N LEU A 369 -32.84 -13.13 15.24
CA LEU A 369 -32.57 -14.38 14.54
C LEU A 369 -31.06 -14.67 14.59
N LEU A 370 -30.65 -15.47 15.57
CA LEU A 370 -29.25 -15.77 15.81
C LEU A 370 -28.72 -16.80 14.80
N VAL A 371 -27.55 -16.52 14.22
CA VAL A 371 -26.87 -17.38 13.24
C VAL A 371 -25.42 -17.65 13.63
N ASP A 372 -24.72 -18.51 12.90
CA ASP A 372 -23.34 -18.89 13.25
C ASP A 372 -22.29 -17.88 12.75
N ASN A 373 -22.61 -17.09 11.71
CA ASN A 373 -21.65 -16.16 11.11
C ASN A 373 -22.30 -15.03 10.28
N VAL A 374 -21.49 -14.00 9.96
CA VAL A 374 -21.95 -12.78 9.25
C VAL A 374 -22.46 -13.07 7.82
N PRO A 375 -21.78 -13.85 6.96
CA PRO A 375 -22.34 -14.17 5.64
C PRO A 375 -23.72 -14.84 5.70
N GLU A 376 -23.98 -15.67 6.71
CA GLU A 376 -25.29 -16.28 6.91
C GLU A 376 -26.38 -15.23 7.24
N SER A 377 -26.09 -14.26 8.12
CA SER A 377 -27.06 -13.21 8.44
C SER A 377 -27.43 -12.38 7.21
N MET A 378 -26.44 -12.02 6.38
CA MET A 378 -26.65 -11.31 5.12
C MET A 378 -27.52 -12.12 4.14
N LYS A 379 -27.25 -13.43 3.99
CA LYS A 379 -28.03 -14.33 3.12
C LYS A 379 -29.48 -14.44 3.58
N LEU A 380 -29.75 -14.48 4.88
CA LEU A 380 -31.13 -14.52 5.38
C LEU A 380 -31.93 -13.26 5.03
N VAL A 381 -31.29 -12.09 5.01
CA VAL A 381 -31.92 -10.84 4.55
C VAL A 381 -32.20 -10.90 3.05
N ALA A 382 -31.22 -11.34 2.25
CA ALA A 382 -31.36 -11.48 0.81
C ALA A 382 -32.51 -12.43 0.43
N PHE A 383 -32.65 -13.56 1.14
CA PHE A 383 -33.74 -14.51 0.93
C PHE A 383 -35.07 -14.13 1.60
N GLY A 384 -35.13 -12.97 2.26
CA GLY A 384 -36.31 -12.47 2.95
C GLY A 384 -36.77 -13.30 4.15
N LYS A 385 -35.86 -14.09 4.73
CA LYS A 385 -36.07 -14.78 6.01
C LYS A 385 -35.83 -13.87 7.22
N ALA A 386 -35.07 -12.79 7.02
CA ALA A 386 -34.92 -11.68 7.97
C ALA A 386 -35.26 -10.36 7.27
N ASP A 387 -35.72 -9.38 8.04
CA ASP A 387 -35.99 -8.03 7.56
C ASP A 387 -34.69 -7.22 7.43
N ALA A 388 -33.78 -7.39 8.39
CA ALA A 388 -32.47 -6.73 8.40
C ALA A 388 -31.40 -7.61 9.05
N ALA A 389 -30.13 -7.25 8.87
CA ALA A 389 -29.00 -7.78 9.60
C ALA A 389 -28.23 -6.64 10.28
N LEU A 390 -27.65 -6.92 11.44
CA LEU A 390 -26.75 -6.00 12.13
C LEU A 390 -25.33 -6.52 12.12
N GLY A 391 -24.40 -5.59 11.93
CA GLY A 391 -22.99 -5.88 11.83
C GLY A 391 -22.19 -4.62 11.55
N GLU A 392 -20.92 -4.84 11.30
CA GLU A 392 -19.97 -3.76 11.15
C GLU A 392 -19.83 -3.31 9.69
N LEU A 393 -19.72 -1.99 9.50
CA LEU A 393 -19.75 -1.33 8.20
C LEU A 393 -18.71 -1.88 7.23
N ALA A 394 -17.46 -1.99 7.68
CA ALA A 394 -16.37 -2.45 6.81
C ALA A 394 -16.53 -3.94 6.44
N VAL A 395 -17.12 -4.76 7.33
CA VAL A 395 -17.33 -6.19 7.10
C VAL A 395 -18.42 -6.40 6.06
N PHE A 396 -19.58 -5.77 6.27
CA PHE A 396 -20.66 -5.84 5.28
C PHE A 396 -20.23 -5.28 3.94
N ASN A 397 -19.56 -4.12 3.89
CA ASN A 397 -19.14 -3.55 2.62
C ASN A 397 -18.18 -4.47 1.85
N TYR A 398 -17.23 -5.11 2.54
CA TYR A 398 -16.32 -6.07 1.92
C TYR A 398 -17.09 -7.26 1.32
N ILE A 399 -17.99 -7.87 2.10
CA ILE A 399 -18.75 -9.05 1.66
C ILE A 399 -19.72 -8.69 0.53
N LEU A 400 -20.41 -7.55 0.59
CA LEU A 400 -21.29 -7.06 -0.48
C LEU A 400 -20.54 -6.96 -1.82
N GLY A 401 -19.33 -6.41 -1.80
CA GLY A 401 -18.49 -6.27 -2.98
C GLY A 401 -17.98 -7.60 -3.52
N ARG A 402 -17.51 -8.50 -2.64
CA ARG A 402 -16.94 -9.80 -3.01
C ARG A 402 -17.99 -10.78 -3.50
N GLU A 403 -19.15 -10.85 -2.85
CA GLU A 403 -20.21 -11.82 -3.11
C GLU A 403 -21.29 -11.29 -4.07
N MET A 404 -21.13 -10.07 -4.60
CA MET A 404 -22.05 -9.43 -5.56
C MET A 404 -23.52 -9.39 -5.09
N MET A 405 -23.77 -9.18 -3.80
CA MET A 405 -25.12 -9.11 -3.21
C MET A 405 -25.79 -7.74 -3.50
N THR A 406 -26.18 -7.49 -4.75
CA THR A 406 -26.66 -6.17 -5.23
C THR A 406 -28.00 -5.73 -4.67
N ASP A 407 -28.81 -6.69 -4.21
CA ASP A 407 -30.16 -6.48 -3.66
C ASP A 407 -30.13 -5.97 -2.21
N LEU A 408 -28.95 -5.98 -1.59
CA LEU A 408 -28.73 -5.52 -0.23
C LEU A 408 -28.11 -4.13 -0.22
N VAL A 409 -28.43 -3.35 0.81
CA VAL A 409 -27.89 -2.00 1.04
C VAL A 409 -27.52 -1.82 2.51
N LEU A 410 -26.53 -0.96 2.75
CA LEU A 410 -26.20 -0.44 4.07
C LEU A 410 -27.14 0.73 4.32
N SER A 411 -28.19 0.53 5.10
CA SER A 411 -29.33 1.45 5.16
C SER A 411 -29.30 2.44 6.32
N GLY A 412 -28.60 2.14 7.41
CA GLY A 412 -28.67 2.96 8.63
C GLY A 412 -27.47 2.83 9.56
N GLU A 413 -27.18 3.87 10.33
CA GLU A 413 -26.15 3.87 11.38
C GLU A 413 -26.75 3.35 12.69
N VAL A 414 -26.05 2.44 13.38
CA VAL A 414 -26.52 1.83 14.63
C VAL A 414 -25.87 2.50 15.83
N LYS A 415 -26.66 3.27 16.59
CA LYS A 415 -26.23 3.97 17.80
C LYS A 415 -26.67 3.20 19.05
N LEU A 416 -25.71 2.52 19.69
CA LEU A 416 -25.95 1.70 20.89
C LEU A 416 -25.53 2.42 22.19
N GLY A 417 -25.66 3.76 22.20
CA GLY A 417 -25.33 4.62 23.33
C GLY A 417 -23.84 4.98 23.46
N GLY A 418 -22.97 3.99 23.70
CA GLY A 418 -21.55 4.21 24.02
C GLY A 418 -20.60 4.21 22.81
N SER A 419 -19.68 5.18 22.75
CA SER A 419 -18.63 5.23 21.71
C SER A 419 -17.65 4.05 21.76
N ASN A 420 -17.63 3.29 22.86
CA ASN A 420 -16.85 2.06 23.02
C ASN A 420 -17.37 0.89 22.15
N TYR A 421 -18.64 0.88 21.76
CA TYR A 421 -19.22 -0.23 20.97
C TYR A 421 -18.87 -0.22 19.48
N THR A 422 -18.00 0.70 19.07
CA THR A 422 -17.44 0.81 17.72
C THR A 422 -15.93 0.64 17.73
N GLN A 423 -15.36 0.34 18.90
CA GLN A 423 -13.93 0.16 19.11
C GLN A 423 -13.61 -1.32 19.16
N LEU A 424 -12.62 -1.74 18.36
CA LEU A 424 -12.09 -3.09 18.36
C LEU A 424 -10.89 -3.15 19.31
N ASN A 425 -10.95 -4.08 20.28
CA ASN A 425 -9.90 -4.33 21.25
C ASN A 425 -9.32 -5.73 21.05
N ILE A 426 -8.17 -5.97 21.68
CA ILE A 426 -7.65 -7.31 21.93
C ILE A 426 -8.06 -7.67 23.36
N ALA A 427 -8.60 -8.86 23.58
CA ALA A 427 -8.88 -9.38 24.91
C ALA A 427 -8.05 -10.62 25.22
N ALA A 428 -7.66 -10.76 26.47
CA ALA A 428 -7.03 -11.97 27.00
C ALA A 428 -7.81 -12.50 28.21
N ARG A 429 -7.55 -13.74 28.58
CA ARG A 429 -8.12 -14.37 29.79
C ARG A 429 -7.74 -13.59 31.05
N LYS A 430 -8.62 -13.62 32.06
CA LYS A 430 -8.45 -12.84 33.31
C LYS A 430 -7.23 -13.23 34.15
N ASP A 431 -6.77 -14.46 34.02
CA ASP A 431 -5.59 -14.99 34.67
C ASP A 431 -4.29 -14.67 33.92
N LEU A 432 -4.35 -13.94 32.79
CA LEU A 432 -3.20 -13.49 32.01
C LEU A 432 -2.98 -11.96 32.02
N PRO A 433 -2.92 -11.27 33.19
CA PRO A 433 -2.76 -9.82 33.24
C PRO A 433 -1.41 -9.33 32.70
N LEU A 434 -0.35 -10.13 32.85
CA LEU A 434 0.97 -9.82 32.28
C LEU A 434 0.91 -9.78 30.75
N LEU A 435 0.17 -10.69 30.12
CA LEU A 435 0.00 -10.68 28.66
C LEU A 435 -0.65 -9.39 28.18
N VAL A 436 -1.72 -8.92 28.83
CA VAL A 436 -2.37 -7.65 28.46
C VAL A 436 -1.42 -6.46 28.63
N SER A 437 -0.60 -6.45 29.68
CA SER A 437 0.42 -5.41 29.89
C SER A 437 1.46 -5.42 28.77
N ILE A 438 1.97 -6.61 28.42
CA ILE A 438 2.95 -6.80 27.33
C ILE A 438 2.37 -6.35 25.99
N LEU A 439 1.14 -6.80 25.66
CA LEU A 439 0.45 -6.38 24.44
C LEU A 439 0.25 -4.87 24.43
N GLY A 440 -0.12 -4.25 25.56
CA GLY A 440 -0.22 -2.80 25.68
C GLY A 440 1.07 -2.09 25.29
N LYS A 441 2.21 -2.53 25.83
CA LYS A 441 3.54 -1.99 25.47
C LYS A 441 3.90 -2.25 24.01
N ALA A 442 3.59 -3.44 23.49
CA ALA A 442 3.80 -3.77 22.09
C ALA A 442 3.02 -2.84 21.17
N MET A 443 1.77 -2.52 21.54
CA MET A 443 0.92 -1.59 20.81
C MET A 443 1.37 -0.12 20.94
N ASP A 444 1.99 0.27 22.05
CA ASP A 444 2.61 1.59 22.21
C ASP A 444 3.86 1.72 21.31
N ALA A 445 4.55 0.61 21.06
CA ALA A 445 5.71 0.55 20.19
C ALA A 445 5.35 0.48 18.69
N VAL A 446 4.08 0.31 18.31
CA VAL A 446 3.67 0.30 16.90
C VAL A 446 3.72 1.73 16.35
N PRO A 447 4.55 2.00 15.32
CA PRO A 447 4.62 3.33 14.73
C PRO A 447 3.30 3.70 14.01
N PRO A 448 2.83 4.96 14.10
CA PRO A 448 1.59 5.39 13.46
C PRO A 448 1.53 5.11 11.95
N GLU A 449 2.67 5.18 11.26
CA GLU A 449 2.79 4.87 9.84
C GLU A 449 2.46 3.41 9.53
N LYS A 450 2.89 2.46 10.38
CA LYS A 450 2.58 1.03 10.19
C LYS A 450 1.10 0.74 10.37
N LEU A 451 0.51 1.35 11.39
CA LEU A 451 -0.93 1.23 11.61
C LEU A 451 -1.71 1.82 10.43
N MET A 452 -1.23 2.93 9.86
CA MET A 452 -1.78 3.53 8.65
C MET A 452 -1.65 2.62 7.43
N ASP A 453 -0.50 1.98 7.23
CA ASP A 453 -0.26 1.06 6.10
C ASP A 453 -1.15 -0.18 6.19
N LEU A 454 -1.26 -0.79 7.37
CA LEU A 454 -2.18 -1.89 7.62
C LEU A 454 -3.63 -1.48 7.35
N ARG A 455 -4.02 -0.28 7.80
CA ARG A 455 -5.35 0.27 7.54
C ARG A 455 -5.59 0.50 6.06
N ASN A 456 -4.61 1.04 5.34
CA ASN A 456 -4.71 1.30 3.91
C ASN A 456 -4.76 0.02 3.08
N ARG A 457 -4.07 -1.04 3.52
CA ARG A 457 -4.09 -2.35 2.86
C ARG A 457 -5.44 -3.05 2.99
N TRP A 458 -6.04 -3.01 4.17
CA TRP A 458 -7.19 -3.85 4.51
C TRP A 458 -8.51 -3.09 4.63
N ILE A 459 -8.49 -1.87 5.18
CA ILE A 459 -9.68 -1.13 5.60
C ILE A 459 -9.97 0.06 4.66
N ASN A 460 -9.19 0.28 3.59
CA ASN A 460 -9.53 1.23 2.52
C ASN A 460 -10.70 0.73 1.65
N VAL A 461 -11.84 0.57 2.29
CA VAL A 461 -13.11 0.97 1.75
C VAL A 461 -13.16 2.49 1.93
N ALA A 462 -13.57 3.22 0.89
CA ALA A 462 -13.98 4.62 1.01
C ALA A 462 -14.99 4.76 2.17
N THR A 463 -14.49 5.08 3.36
CA THR A 463 -15.28 5.13 4.59
C THR A 463 -15.85 6.54 4.68
N THR A 464 -17.13 6.68 4.33
CA THR A 464 -17.97 7.85 4.61
C THR A 464 -18.32 7.90 6.11
N ALA A 465 -17.32 7.94 6.97
CA ALA A 465 -17.46 8.35 8.37
C ALA A 465 -16.77 9.72 8.51
N ALA A 466 -17.55 10.76 8.77
CA ALA A 466 -17.07 12.13 8.84
C ALA A 466 -15.93 12.24 9.87
N PRO A 467 -14.70 12.65 9.49
CA PRO A 467 -13.66 12.94 10.46
C PRO A 467 -14.15 14.02 11.42
N LYS A 468 -13.81 13.90 12.71
CA LYS A 468 -13.99 14.96 13.72
C LYS A 468 -13.68 16.30 13.06
N ALA A 469 -14.64 17.23 13.09
CA ALA A 469 -14.55 18.50 12.39
C ALA A 469 -13.23 19.22 12.72
N VAL A 470 -12.26 19.11 11.83
CA VAL A 470 -11.13 20.03 11.79
C VAL A 470 -11.76 21.38 11.56
N ARG A 471 -11.77 22.26 12.58
CA ARG A 471 -12.24 23.63 12.42
C ARG A 471 -11.36 24.28 11.38
N LEU A 472 -11.93 24.58 10.22
CA LEU A 472 -11.27 25.29 9.14
C LEU A 472 -10.80 26.65 9.68
N GLN A 473 -9.49 26.86 9.76
CA GLN A 473 -8.91 28.14 10.16
C GLN A 473 -8.55 28.92 8.90
N LEU A 474 -9.39 29.89 8.56
CA LEU A 474 -9.14 30.83 7.48
C LEU A 474 -8.44 32.08 8.01
N THR A 475 -7.48 32.58 7.26
CA THR A 475 -6.89 33.91 7.45
C THR A 475 -7.93 35.00 7.17
N ASP A 476 -7.70 36.22 7.66
CA ASP A 476 -8.63 37.33 7.43
C ASP A 476 -8.70 37.71 5.94
N ALA A 477 -7.59 37.59 5.21
CA ALA A 477 -7.56 37.77 3.76
C ALA A 477 -8.47 36.77 3.04
N GLU A 478 -8.43 35.48 3.41
CA GLU A 478 -9.31 34.45 2.84
C GLU A 478 -10.78 34.68 3.19
N LYS A 479 -11.09 35.10 4.42
CA LYS A 479 -12.48 35.44 4.82
C LYS A 479 -13.01 36.61 4.00
N THR A 480 -12.24 37.67 3.83
CA THR A 480 -12.61 38.83 3.00
C THR A 480 -12.81 38.41 1.55
N TRP A 481 -11.92 37.58 1.01
CA TRP A 481 -12.03 37.08 -0.35
C TRP A 481 -13.31 36.24 -0.55
N LEU A 482 -13.60 35.30 0.35
CA LEU A 482 -14.82 34.46 0.31
C LEU A 482 -16.10 35.26 0.59
N ALA A 483 -16.01 36.41 1.25
CA ALA A 483 -17.15 37.31 1.40
C ALA A 483 -17.50 38.00 0.06
N ALA A 484 -16.48 38.35 -0.74
CA ALA A 484 -16.66 38.96 -2.06
C ALA A 484 -16.96 37.94 -3.18
N HIS A 485 -16.56 36.68 -3.03
CA HIS A 485 -16.68 35.63 -4.05
C HIS A 485 -17.59 34.49 -3.58
N LYS A 486 -18.88 34.77 -3.48
CA LYS A 486 -19.89 33.79 -3.02
C LYS A 486 -20.20 32.68 -4.02
N THR A 487 -19.91 32.91 -5.29
CA THR A 487 -20.12 31.93 -6.36
C THR A 487 -18.82 31.71 -7.13
N ILE A 488 -18.42 30.46 -7.27
CA ILE A 488 -17.26 30.04 -8.07
C ILE A 488 -17.76 29.14 -9.21
N ARG A 489 -17.38 29.46 -10.43
CA ARG A 489 -17.81 28.74 -11.64
C ARG A 489 -16.90 27.54 -11.90
N LEU A 490 -17.49 26.37 -12.01
CA LEU A 490 -16.81 25.11 -12.27
C LEU A 490 -16.85 24.74 -13.75
N GLY A 491 -15.71 24.29 -14.26
CA GLY A 491 -15.62 23.55 -15.51
C GLY A 491 -15.43 22.08 -15.17
N VAL A 492 -16.27 21.22 -15.72
CA VAL A 492 -16.29 19.78 -15.42
C VAL A 492 -16.09 18.97 -16.69
N ASP A 493 -15.64 17.73 -16.57
CA ASP A 493 -15.72 16.78 -17.69
C ASP A 493 -17.05 16.01 -17.61
N PRO A 494 -18.01 16.23 -18.54
CA PRO A 494 -19.29 15.54 -18.49
C PRO A 494 -19.19 14.03 -18.80
N ASN A 495 -18.04 13.53 -19.28
CA ASN A 495 -17.85 12.15 -19.75
C ASN A 495 -16.76 11.38 -18.98
N TYR A 496 -16.47 11.72 -17.73
CA TYR A 496 -15.39 11.11 -16.94
C TYR A 496 -15.88 10.33 -15.69
N PRO A 497 -16.87 9.42 -15.83
CA PRO A 497 -17.35 8.63 -14.70
C PRO A 497 -16.26 7.64 -14.24
N PRO A 498 -16.21 7.27 -12.95
CA PRO A 498 -17.09 7.69 -11.86
C PRO A 498 -16.62 8.98 -11.15
N PHE A 499 -15.62 9.69 -11.68
CA PHE A 499 -14.99 10.82 -10.99
C PHE A 499 -15.79 12.11 -11.14
N GLU A 500 -16.08 12.52 -12.36
CA GLU A 500 -17.01 13.61 -12.66
C GLU A 500 -17.72 13.31 -13.97
N PHE A 501 -19.03 13.49 -13.99
CA PHE A 501 -19.84 13.30 -15.18
C PHE A 501 -21.19 13.99 -15.04
N THR A 502 -21.90 14.13 -16.14
CA THR A 502 -23.31 14.51 -16.12
C THR A 502 -24.17 13.24 -16.09
N SER A 503 -24.98 13.07 -15.06
CA SER A 503 -25.92 11.94 -14.94
C SER A 503 -27.08 12.07 -15.93
N GLU A 504 -27.87 11.01 -16.07
CA GLU A 504 -28.96 10.93 -17.06
C GLU A 504 -30.07 11.97 -16.84
N ASP A 505 -30.22 12.45 -15.61
CA ASP A 505 -31.10 13.56 -15.22
C ASP A 505 -30.50 14.96 -15.49
N GLY A 506 -29.29 15.03 -16.03
CA GLY A 506 -28.58 16.27 -16.30
C GLY A 506 -27.81 16.84 -15.10
N ALA A 507 -27.78 16.16 -13.96
CA ALA A 507 -27.08 16.63 -12.76
C ALA A 507 -25.56 16.39 -12.83
N TYR A 508 -24.80 17.24 -12.15
CA TYR A 508 -23.36 17.03 -11.95
C TYR A 508 -23.15 15.95 -10.87
N SER A 509 -22.53 14.84 -11.27
CA SER A 509 -22.39 13.62 -10.48
C SER A 509 -20.96 13.09 -10.49
N GLY A 510 -20.66 12.19 -9.54
CA GLY A 510 -19.36 11.52 -9.40
C GLY A 510 -18.60 11.94 -8.15
N MET A 511 -17.47 11.28 -7.88
CA MET A 511 -16.65 11.52 -6.69
C MET A 511 -16.27 12.99 -6.51
N ALA A 512 -15.79 13.66 -7.57
CA ALA A 512 -15.41 15.07 -7.53
C ALA A 512 -16.62 15.98 -7.24
N SER A 513 -17.84 15.59 -7.64
CA SER A 513 -19.06 16.34 -7.28
C SER A 513 -19.34 16.31 -5.78
N ASP A 514 -19.06 15.19 -5.11
CA ASP A 514 -19.19 15.07 -3.65
C ASP A 514 -18.16 15.95 -2.93
N TYR A 515 -16.91 15.98 -3.41
CA TYR A 515 -15.88 16.88 -2.88
C TYR A 515 -16.29 18.34 -3.02
N VAL A 516 -16.75 18.75 -4.21
CA VAL A 516 -17.27 20.09 -4.48
C VAL A 516 -18.38 20.45 -3.47
N ARG A 517 -19.37 19.57 -3.28
CA ARG A 517 -20.46 19.80 -2.32
C ARG A 517 -19.97 20.02 -0.89
N LEU A 518 -19.03 19.17 -0.44
CA LEU A 518 -18.44 19.26 0.90
C LEU A 518 -17.60 20.52 1.08
N ILE A 519 -16.85 20.92 0.07
CA ILE A 519 -16.03 22.14 0.08
C ILE A 519 -16.92 23.37 0.15
N GLY A 520 -17.93 23.47 -0.72
CA GLY A 520 -18.90 24.58 -0.72
C GLY A 520 -19.61 24.72 0.62
N ALA A 521 -20.10 23.61 1.18
CA ALA A 521 -20.76 23.58 2.49
C ALA A 521 -19.84 24.04 3.63
N ARG A 522 -18.56 23.65 3.63
CA ARG A 522 -17.60 24.05 4.66
C ARG A 522 -17.14 25.50 4.55
N LEU A 523 -17.08 26.03 3.33
CA LEU A 523 -16.66 27.40 3.05
C LEU A 523 -17.82 28.41 3.08
N GLY A 524 -19.07 27.94 3.03
CA GLY A 524 -20.24 28.82 2.93
C GLY A 524 -20.30 29.58 1.60
N ILE A 525 -19.92 28.91 0.51
CA ILE A 525 -19.96 29.43 -0.87
C ILE A 525 -20.68 28.43 -1.79
N THR A 526 -21.16 28.93 -2.92
CA THR A 526 -21.76 28.12 -3.99
C THR A 526 -20.73 27.81 -5.06
N LEU A 527 -20.61 26.54 -5.43
CA LEU A 527 -19.76 26.09 -6.53
C LEU A 527 -20.70 25.60 -7.65
N GLU A 528 -20.78 26.34 -8.76
CA GLU A 528 -21.77 26.12 -9.82
C GLU A 528 -21.13 25.66 -11.12
N VAL A 529 -21.65 24.59 -11.72
CA VAL A 529 -21.17 24.09 -13.01
C VAL A 529 -21.61 25.01 -14.14
N VAL A 530 -20.66 25.43 -14.98
CA VAL A 530 -20.96 26.12 -16.24
C VAL A 530 -21.51 25.10 -17.24
N PRO A 531 -22.79 25.20 -17.64
CA PRO A 531 -23.43 24.16 -18.44
C PRO A 531 -22.92 24.13 -19.88
N GLY A 532 -23.03 22.95 -20.50
CA GLY A 532 -22.83 22.78 -21.95
C GLY A 532 -21.38 22.83 -22.42
N LEU A 533 -20.40 22.75 -21.52
CA LEU A 533 -18.98 22.69 -21.89
C LEU A 533 -18.54 21.24 -22.10
N SER A 534 -17.81 21.00 -23.19
CA SER A 534 -16.93 19.82 -23.29
C SER A 534 -15.68 20.03 -22.43
N TRP A 535 -14.96 18.94 -22.13
CA TRP A 535 -13.70 19.04 -21.38
C TRP A 535 -12.69 20.02 -21.99
N SER A 536 -12.55 20.03 -23.31
CA SER A 536 -11.65 20.99 -23.99
C SER A 536 -12.10 22.44 -23.76
N GLN A 537 -13.40 22.70 -23.82
CA GLN A 537 -13.96 24.04 -23.55
C GLN A 537 -13.87 24.42 -22.08
N ALA A 538 -13.92 23.47 -21.15
CA ALA A 538 -13.70 23.72 -19.72
C ALA A 538 -12.25 24.18 -19.46
N ILE A 539 -11.27 23.50 -20.08
CA ILE A 539 -9.85 23.88 -20.01
C ILE A 539 -9.60 25.27 -20.61
N GLU A 540 -10.13 25.53 -21.80
CA GLU A 540 -10.05 26.86 -22.46
C GLU A 540 -10.77 27.94 -21.63
N GLY A 541 -11.88 27.56 -20.98
CA GLY A 541 -12.68 28.42 -20.13
C GLY A 541 -11.91 28.94 -18.91
N VAL A 542 -10.96 28.17 -18.37
CA VAL A 542 -10.10 28.63 -17.26
C VAL A 542 -9.15 29.73 -17.74
N GLN A 543 -8.50 29.53 -18.89
CA GLN A 543 -7.58 30.54 -19.45
C GLN A 543 -8.30 31.85 -19.76
N GLY A 544 -9.54 31.76 -20.26
CA GLY A 544 -10.36 32.92 -20.62
C GLY A 544 -11.14 33.53 -19.45
N GLY A 545 -11.02 33.01 -18.23
CA GLY A 545 -11.78 33.50 -17.07
C GLY A 545 -13.30 33.27 -17.15
N ARG A 546 -13.76 32.33 -17.99
CA ARG A 546 -15.15 31.85 -18.02
C ARG A 546 -15.43 30.77 -16.95
N VAL A 547 -14.38 30.03 -16.59
CA VAL A 547 -14.36 29.01 -15.54
C VAL A 547 -13.34 29.44 -14.49
N ASP A 548 -13.68 29.30 -13.21
CA ASP A 548 -12.82 29.67 -12.09
C ASP A 548 -12.06 28.45 -11.51
N LEU A 549 -12.66 27.25 -11.59
CA LEU A 549 -12.11 26.03 -10.97
C LEU A 549 -12.43 24.78 -11.80
N LEU A 550 -11.48 23.84 -11.87
CA LEU A 550 -11.68 22.50 -12.43
C LEU A 550 -11.59 21.46 -11.31
N PRO A 551 -12.68 20.72 -10.98
CA PRO A 551 -12.70 19.81 -9.85
C PRO A 551 -11.78 18.59 -9.98
N ALA A 552 -11.70 17.94 -11.15
CA ALA A 552 -10.83 16.78 -11.36
C ALA A 552 -9.89 16.98 -12.57
N VAL A 553 -8.85 17.80 -12.38
CA VAL A 553 -7.84 18.09 -13.40
C VAL A 553 -6.47 17.50 -13.03
N THR A 554 -5.83 16.81 -13.97
CA THR A 554 -4.43 16.36 -13.83
C THR A 554 -3.47 17.52 -14.11
N LYS A 555 -2.45 17.67 -13.26
CA LYS A 555 -1.35 18.62 -13.45
C LYS A 555 -0.49 18.22 -14.66
N THR A 556 -0.18 19.16 -15.54
CA THR A 556 0.79 18.97 -16.64
C THR A 556 1.70 20.18 -16.75
N PRO A 557 2.92 20.04 -17.32
CA PRO A 557 3.83 21.17 -17.52
C PRO A 557 3.20 22.33 -18.29
N GLU A 558 2.26 22.06 -19.20
CA GLU A 558 1.55 23.10 -19.94
C GLU A 558 0.51 23.82 -19.09
N ARG A 559 -0.23 23.10 -18.24
CA ARG A 559 -1.26 23.69 -17.37
C ARG A 559 -0.66 24.47 -16.20
N ASP A 560 0.50 24.04 -15.70
CA ASP A 560 1.23 24.72 -14.60
C ASP A 560 1.61 26.17 -14.95
N LYS A 561 1.65 26.52 -16.24
CA LYS A 561 1.92 27.88 -16.70
C LYS A 561 0.80 28.87 -16.38
N TYR A 562 -0.43 28.40 -16.15
CA TYR A 562 -1.60 29.26 -16.01
C TYR A 562 -2.65 28.79 -14.99
N MET A 563 -2.43 27.64 -14.34
CA MET A 563 -3.31 27.10 -13.29
C MET A 563 -2.51 26.88 -12.00
N ASN A 564 -3.16 27.18 -10.86
CA ASN A 564 -2.69 26.73 -9.56
C ASN A 564 -3.39 25.42 -9.18
N PHE A 565 -2.64 24.46 -8.64
CA PHE A 565 -3.15 23.15 -8.27
C PHE A 565 -3.30 23.02 -6.76
N SER A 566 -4.40 22.39 -6.34
CA SER A 566 -4.57 21.96 -4.96
C SER A 566 -3.70 20.74 -4.66
N ARG A 567 -3.77 20.24 -3.42
CA ARG A 567 -3.23 18.92 -3.10
C ARG A 567 -4.05 17.85 -3.82
N GLU A 568 -3.37 16.80 -4.26
CA GLU A 568 -4.00 15.63 -4.86
C GLU A 568 -5.03 15.04 -3.89
N HIS A 569 -6.23 14.78 -4.39
CA HIS A 569 -7.35 14.26 -3.59
C HIS A 569 -8.01 13.03 -4.24
N LEU A 570 -7.58 12.64 -5.44
CA LEU A 570 -7.97 11.44 -6.17
C LEU A 570 -6.72 10.91 -6.89
N ILE A 571 -6.36 9.64 -6.67
CA ILE A 571 -5.19 8.99 -7.30
C ILE A 571 -5.67 7.68 -7.91
N PHE A 572 -5.53 7.56 -9.23
CA PHE A 572 -6.01 6.40 -9.97
C PHE A 572 -5.09 6.15 -11.18
N PRO A 573 -4.72 4.89 -11.43
CA PRO A 573 -3.76 4.57 -12.48
C PRO A 573 -4.35 4.77 -13.88
N ASN A 574 -3.49 5.18 -14.81
CA ASN A 574 -3.76 5.11 -16.24
C ASN A 574 -3.30 3.76 -16.80
N VAL A 575 -4.14 3.17 -17.65
CA VAL A 575 -3.89 1.87 -18.27
C VAL A 575 -4.02 1.93 -19.78
N ILE A 576 -3.38 0.98 -20.45
CA ILE A 576 -3.51 0.74 -21.88
C ILE A 576 -4.59 -0.31 -22.07
N LEU A 577 -5.61 0.02 -22.86
CA LEU A 577 -6.68 -0.90 -23.21
C LEU A 577 -6.58 -1.31 -24.66
N MET A 578 -6.75 -2.61 -24.91
CA MET A 578 -6.68 -3.22 -26.23
C MET A 578 -7.83 -4.21 -26.42
N ARG A 579 -8.00 -4.73 -27.64
CA ARG A 579 -8.87 -5.89 -27.86
C ARG A 579 -8.28 -7.14 -27.20
N ASP A 580 -9.12 -8.07 -26.78
CA ASP A 580 -8.76 -9.35 -26.15
C ASP A 580 -7.78 -10.22 -26.98
N ASN A 581 -7.73 -10.03 -28.30
CA ASN A 581 -6.82 -10.69 -29.22
C ASN A 581 -5.49 -9.95 -29.46
N HIS A 582 -4.95 -9.27 -28.44
CA HIS A 582 -3.73 -8.48 -28.56
C HIS A 582 -2.43 -9.29 -28.38
N ALA A 583 -1.34 -8.81 -28.99
CA ALA A 583 0.01 -9.26 -28.64
C ALA A 583 0.40 -8.72 -27.25
N LEU A 584 1.17 -9.49 -26.49
CA LEU A 584 1.66 -9.08 -25.16
C LEU A 584 2.44 -7.77 -25.25
N ILE A 585 2.15 -6.83 -24.35
CA ILE A 585 2.82 -5.53 -24.21
C ILE A 585 3.14 -5.26 -22.74
N ALA A 586 4.23 -4.58 -22.47
CA ALA A 586 4.66 -4.19 -21.12
C ALA A 586 4.30 -2.74 -20.77
N GLY A 587 4.06 -1.89 -21.78
CA GLY A 587 3.67 -0.50 -21.59
C GLY A 587 3.69 0.34 -22.87
N LEU A 588 3.67 1.66 -22.72
CA LEU A 588 3.64 2.61 -23.84
C LEU A 588 4.82 2.51 -24.83
N PRO A 589 6.06 2.12 -24.45
CA PRO A 589 7.13 1.91 -25.41
C PRO A 589 6.78 0.92 -26.54
N ASP A 590 5.93 -0.08 -26.25
CA ASP A 590 5.52 -1.11 -27.22
C ASP A 590 4.45 -0.63 -28.21
N MET A 591 3.96 0.61 -28.06
CA MET A 591 2.96 1.23 -28.93
C MET A 591 3.56 1.88 -30.18
N LYS A 592 4.88 1.79 -30.39
CA LYS A 592 5.55 2.39 -31.56
C LYS A 592 4.91 1.88 -32.86
N GLY A 593 4.48 2.82 -33.71
CA GLY A 593 3.84 2.50 -35.00
C GLY A 593 2.38 2.03 -34.91
N ARG A 594 1.86 1.77 -33.71
CA ARG A 594 0.45 1.46 -33.46
C ARG A 594 -0.39 2.73 -33.38
N THR A 595 -1.68 2.60 -33.66
CA THR A 595 -2.66 3.68 -33.56
C THR A 595 -3.32 3.66 -32.18
N VAL A 596 -3.11 4.71 -31.40
CA VAL A 596 -3.68 4.87 -30.06
C VAL A 596 -4.80 5.92 -30.11
N ALA A 597 -6.01 5.52 -29.72
CA ALA A 597 -7.13 6.43 -29.53
C ALA A 597 -6.92 7.26 -28.26
N LEU A 598 -7.07 8.58 -28.37
CA LEU A 598 -6.75 9.53 -27.30
C LEU A 598 -7.79 10.62 -27.20
N VAL A 599 -8.17 10.99 -25.99
CA VAL A 599 -9.20 12.02 -25.75
C VAL A 599 -8.57 13.40 -25.84
N LYS A 600 -9.17 14.28 -26.64
CA LYS A 600 -8.69 15.67 -26.82
C LYS A 600 -8.70 16.39 -25.46
N GLY A 601 -7.58 17.02 -25.12
CA GLY A 601 -7.43 17.77 -23.87
C GLY A 601 -7.12 16.92 -22.63
N TYR A 602 -6.93 15.61 -22.75
CA TYR A 602 -6.52 14.79 -21.61
C TYR A 602 -5.01 14.90 -21.37
N ALA A 603 -4.61 14.80 -20.10
CA ALA A 603 -3.20 14.78 -19.73
C ALA A 603 -2.49 13.56 -20.35
N SER A 604 -3.13 12.40 -20.46
CA SER A 604 -2.56 11.23 -21.16
C SER A 604 -2.21 11.56 -22.61
N THR A 605 -3.05 12.34 -23.29
CA THR A 605 -2.82 12.82 -24.65
C THR A 605 -1.61 13.75 -24.72
N GLU A 606 -1.49 14.71 -23.80
CA GLU A 606 -0.32 15.61 -23.72
C GLU A 606 0.98 14.83 -23.47
N HIS A 607 0.97 13.93 -22.48
CA HIS A 607 2.12 13.10 -22.12
C HIS A 607 2.56 12.18 -23.26
N LEU A 608 1.62 11.52 -23.94
CA LEU A 608 1.94 10.65 -25.07
C LEU A 608 2.53 11.45 -26.24
N LYS A 609 1.98 12.63 -26.53
CA LYS A 609 2.52 13.53 -27.57
C LYS A 609 3.96 13.93 -27.28
N LEU A 610 4.30 14.18 -26.01
CA LEU A 610 5.62 14.63 -25.59
C LEU A 610 6.63 13.49 -25.51
N LYS A 611 6.29 12.39 -24.82
CA LYS A 611 7.21 11.29 -24.50
C LYS A 611 7.29 10.21 -25.57
N TYR A 612 6.22 10.03 -26.36
CA TYR A 612 6.11 8.94 -27.35
C TYR A 612 5.63 9.45 -28.73
N PRO A 613 6.37 10.38 -29.38
CA PRO A 613 5.94 11.02 -30.63
C PRO A 613 5.79 10.04 -31.82
N ALA A 614 6.41 8.86 -31.73
CA ALA A 614 6.36 7.81 -32.76
C ALA A 614 5.07 6.96 -32.71
N VAL A 615 4.19 7.18 -31.73
CA VAL A 615 2.87 6.53 -31.65
C VAL A 615 1.89 7.26 -32.57
N ARG A 616 1.15 6.53 -33.41
CA ARG A 616 0.11 7.13 -34.26
C ARG A 616 -1.09 7.46 -33.37
N ARG A 617 -1.68 8.64 -33.54
CA ARG A 617 -2.70 9.16 -32.62
C ARG A 617 -4.05 9.28 -33.35
N HIS A 618 -5.08 8.67 -32.80
CA HIS A 618 -6.47 8.83 -33.24
C HIS A 618 -7.22 9.68 -32.20
N ILE A 619 -7.33 10.99 -32.44
CA ILE A 619 -7.89 11.92 -31.45
C ILE A 619 -9.43 11.89 -31.50
N VAL A 620 -10.06 11.70 -30.35
CA VAL A 620 -11.52 11.65 -30.17
C VAL A 620 -11.99 12.63 -29.08
N GLY A 621 -13.29 12.87 -29.01
CA GLY A 621 -13.88 13.85 -28.08
C GLY A 621 -14.19 13.33 -26.68
N THR A 622 -14.36 12.01 -26.48
CA THR A 622 -14.77 11.43 -25.19
C THR A 622 -14.09 10.09 -24.92
N PRO A 623 -13.98 9.65 -23.66
CA PRO A 623 -13.45 8.33 -23.31
C PRO A 623 -14.22 7.17 -23.96
N LEU A 624 -15.56 7.27 -24.04
CA LEU A 624 -16.38 6.26 -24.69
C LEU A 624 -16.06 6.12 -26.18
N LEU A 625 -15.84 7.24 -26.90
CA LEU A 625 -15.41 7.18 -28.29
C LEU A 625 -14.02 6.57 -28.44
N ALA A 626 -13.14 6.75 -27.45
CA ALA A 626 -11.80 6.16 -27.47
C ALA A 626 -11.88 4.63 -27.31
N LEU A 627 -12.71 4.14 -26.36
CA LEU A 627 -12.97 2.72 -26.17
C LEU A 627 -13.62 2.11 -27.42
N LYS A 628 -14.65 2.76 -27.98
CA LYS A 628 -15.32 2.28 -29.21
C LYS A 628 -14.36 2.24 -30.41
N ALA A 629 -13.45 3.21 -30.54
CA ALA A 629 -12.44 3.17 -31.61
C ALA A 629 -11.55 1.91 -31.50
N VAL A 630 -11.21 1.47 -30.29
CA VAL A 630 -10.47 0.21 -30.09
C VAL A 630 -11.35 -1.00 -30.32
N ALA A 631 -12.58 -1.00 -29.78
CA ALA A 631 -13.51 -2.12 -29.94
C ALA A 631 -13.83 -2.39 -31.43
N ASP A 632 -13.99 -1.32 -32.23
CA ASP A 632 -14.34 -1.36 -33.65
C ASP A 632 -13.15 -1.65 -34.59
N GLY A 633 -11.91 -1.75 -34.09
CA GLY A 633 -10.74 -1.92 -34.97
C GLY A 633 -10.15 -0.63 -35.54
N LYS A 634 -10.71 0.55 -35.24
CA LYS A 634 -10.24 1.86 -35.74
C LYS A 634 -8.95 2.33 -35.06
N ALA A 635 -8.67 1.81 -33.87
CA ALA A 635 -7.42 1.97 -33.14
C ALA A 635 -6.94 0.62 -32.58
N ASP A 636 -5.64 0.51 -32.34
CA ASP A 636 -5.02 -0.67 -31.75
C ASP A 636 -5.11 -0.67 -30.22
N ALA A 637 -5.08 0.52 -29.61
CA ALA A 637 -5.18 0.71 -28.17
C ALA A 637 -5.80 2.06 -27.80
N THR A 638 -6.17 2.25 -26.54
CA THR A 638 -6.47 3.55 -25.93
C THR A 638 -5.78 3.66 -24.57
N VAL A 639 -5.52 4.88 -24.11
CA VAL A 639 -4.92 5.15 -22.80
C VAL A 639 -5.91 5.95 -21.96
N LEU A 640 -6.45 5.31 -20.94
CA LEU A 640 -7.48 5.88 -20.07
C LEU A 640 -7.21 5.54 -18.61
N ASN A 641 -7.84 6.31 -17.73
CA ASN A 641 -7.92 5.96 -16.33
C ASN A 641 -8.65 4.62 -16.15
N LEU A 642 -8.13 3.74 -15.29
CA LEU A 642 -8.68 2.40 -15.05
C LEU A 642 -10.16 2.44 -14.59
N GLY A 643 -10.51 3.36 -13.69
CA GLY A 643 -11.88 3.51 -13.19
C GLY A 643 -12.85 3.91 -14.29
N VAL A 644 -12.45 4.87 -15.13
CA VAL A 644 -13.26 5.34 -16.27
C VAL A 644 -13.44 4.24 -17.31
N ALA A 645 -12.35 3.55 -17.64
CA ALA A 645 -12.40 2.48 -18.62
C ALA A 645 -13.30 1.33 -18.15
N THR A 646 -13.14 0.89 -16.90
CA THR A 646 -13.93 -0.21 -16.31
C THR A 646 -15.42 0.14 -16.25
N TYR A 647 -15.74 1.36 -15.80
CA TYR A 647 -17.12 1.84 -15.75
C TYR A 647 -17.77 1.83 -17.13
N LEU A 648 -17.10 2.41 -18.13
CA LEU A 648 -17.66 2.57 -19.48
C LEU A 648 -17.71 1.24 -20.24
N ILE A 649 -16.71 0.35 -20.08
CA ILE A 649 -16.74 -1.00 -20.65
C ILE A 649 -17.96 -1.75 -20.13
N LYS A 650 -18.19 -1.72 -18.81
CA LYS A 650 -19.34 -2.37 -18.19
C LYS A 650 -20.67 -1.73 -18.59
N LYS A 651 -20.76 -0.39 -18.62
CA LYS A 651 -22.01 0.33 -18.95
C LYS A 651 -22.43 0.15 -20.42
N HIS A 652 -21.48 -0.10 -21.33
CA HIS A 652 -21.73 -0.16 -22.77
C HIS A 652 -21.41 -1.52 -23.39
N ASP A 653 -21.28 -2.58 -22.58
CA ASP A 653 -21.05 -3.96 -23.01
C ASP A 653 -19.89 -4.12 -24.01
N LEU A 654 -18.78 -3.40 -23.79
CA LEU A 654 -17.58 -3.48 -24.64
C LEU A 654 -16.71 -4.68 -24.26
N THR A 655 -17.29 -5.88 -24.29
CA THR A 655 -16.73 -7.12 -23.74
C THR A 655 -15.46 -7.61 -24.44
N ASN A 656 -15.18 -7.13 -25.65
CA ASN A 656 -13.97 -7.45 -26.41
C ASN A 656 -12.75 -6.61 -26.00
N LEU A 657 -12.86 -5.74 -24.99
CA LEU A 657 -11.77 -4.91 -24.50
C LEU A 657 -11.20 -5.44 -23.18
N VAL A 658 -9.87 -5.43 -23.09
CA VAL A 658 -9.13 -5.84 -21.90
C VAL A 658 -8.09 -4.79 -21.51
N VAL A 659 -7.73 -4.78 -20.22
CA VAL A 659 -6.58 -4.01 -19.73
C VAL A 659 -5.31 -4.77 -20.13
N ALA A 660 -4.51 -4.19 -21.01
CA ALA A 660 -3.36 -4.86 -21.60
C ALA A 660 -2.04 -4.59 -20.85
N ALA A 661 -1.88 -3.39 -20.28
CA ALA A 661 -0.69 -3.00 -19.50
C ALA A 661 -0.93 -1.69 -18.72
N PRO A 662 -0.14 -1.41 -17.66
CA PRO A 662 -0.07 -0.06 -17.10
C PRO A 662 0.48 0.94 -18.12
N ALA A 663 -0.01 2.18 -18.11
CA ALA A 663 0.48 3.22 -19.00
C ALA A 663 1.76 3.92 -18.47
N GLY A 664 1.99 3.90 -17.15
CA GLY A 664 3.14 4.58 -16.53
C GLY A 664 3.11 6.11 -16.75
N LEU A 665 1.90 6.69 -16.76
CA LEU A 665 1.63 8.12 -16.96
C LEU A 665 1.04 8.76 -15.69
N GLU A 666 1.60 8.42 -14.54
CA GLU A 666 1.22 9.02 -13.25
C GLU A 666 1.99 10.32 -12.99
#